data_AF-A0A9P6LFC2-F1
#
_entry.id   AF-A0A9P6LFC2-F1
#
_cell.length_a   1.000
_cell.length_b   1.000
_cell.length_c   1.000
_cell.angle_alpha   90.00
_cell.angle_beta   90.00
_cell.angle_gamma   90.00
#
_symmetry.space_group_name_H-M   'P 1'
#
loop_
_entity.id
_entity.type
_entity.pdbx_description
1 polymer ?
#
loop_
_entity_poly.entity_id
_entity_poly.type
_entity_poly.pdbx_seq_one_letter_code
_entity_poly.pdbx_strand_id
1 'polypeptide(L)'
;MAPTRFPAEPVDPAPLAQPLKFEFSGKTAPNRFMKGAMTERLSTWDPKVLEKRGVPTPELVNLYKRWGEGGFGLILTGNVLIDYDQLEAMGNPIIPPGSKFEGERFEGFRAVAEAAKKHGSLVHAQLSHPGRQVADFINPNPISASDVQLEGNVMGMTFGKPRAMEKADFEKVIGGFAHAAEYCWRAGFDGVELHGAHGYLLAQFLSPTTNKRTDQYGGSLANRARIILEIAEAIRARVPDPSFSIGIKINSVEFQEGGFTTDDCRELCAALEENGFDFVELSGGTYQSLAFEHKRESSKKREAFFLDFAEQIIPQLKKTKAYVTGGLRTAAAMVQALETVHGIGLARPVCNEFDLPKKLINGEVQSAIQTLFGEENFGLTNVLAGTQMRLVGQDKEPLDLTQEKYKDVFEKSMQKWAEQMAQNSDLTKFGYIDVEGTKLEPYGTPIEPSLRVRRAITANDPLLVKRILKSHPGLLHNPDPSPEGLSNSNLHLAASLGHLPICHVLLDLGHEDPDPALNESHQTALMLAAAAGHTDVVHFLCERTPHVILRRDVRWRDAIMEASRGGHDTVLQILLTYVPSGAQDAVRRADLDGNTALHFASGNGNLLVLRTLLAAGADAERRNMWSWTAMSYSATVQAEVYLKGLVTEVERRKMVRREVEELKKAGGVRVVEEDIEVED
;
A
#
# COMPACT_ATOMS: atom_id res chain seq x y z
N MET A 1 10.96 7.43 4.93
CA MET A 1 10.68 6.08 5.46
C MET A 1 10.10 5.21 4.34
N ALA A 2 10.05 3.89 4.49
CA ALA A 2 9.27 3.05 3.58
C ALA A 2 7.78 3.35 3.79
N PRO A 3 6.93 3.28 2.75
CA PRO A 3 5.51 3.54 2.91
C PRO A 3 4.88 2.50 3.82
N THR A 4 4.01 2.94 4.74
CA THR A 4 3.16 2.06 5.54
C THR A 4 2.23 1.25 4.61
N ARG A 5 2.04 -0.03 4.91
CA ARG A 5 1.22 -0.97 4.12
C ARG A 5 0.14 -1.61 4.98
N PHE A 6 -0.89 -2.14 4.32
CA PHE A 6 -1.92 -2.91 5.03
C PHE A 6 -1.27 -4.13 5.70
N PRO A 7 -1.58 -4.42 6.97
CA PRO A 7 -1.15 -5.66 7.61
C PRO A 7 -1.57 -6.86 6.76
N ALA A 8 -0.63 -7.76 6.48
CA ALA A 8 -0.87 -8.91 5.64
C ALA A 8 -0.08 -10.12 6.15
N GLU A 9 -0.73 -11.27 6.14
CA GLU A 9 -0.06 -12.54 6.37
C GLU A 9 0.79 -12.90 5.13
N PRO A 10 2.01 -13.43 5.31
CA PRO A 10 2.81 -13.90 4.19
C PRO A 10 2.11 -15.04 3.44
N VAL A 11 2.00 -14.93 2.11
CA VAL A 11 1.48 -15.98 1.24
C VAL A 11 2.40 -16.17 0.03
N ASP A 12 2.35 -17.34 -0.60
CA ASP A 12 2.98 -17.58 -1.90
C ASP A 12 2.16 -16.90 -3.02
N PRO A 13 2.70 -15.90 -3.75
CA PRO A 13 2.00 -15.21 -4.82
C PRO A 13 1.99 -16.00 -6.15
N ALA A 14 2.59 -17.19 -6.23
CA ALA A 14 2.67 -17.98 -7.46
C ALA A 14 1.33 -18.16 -8.21
N PRO A 15 0.16 -18.34 -7.56
CA PRO A 15 -1.13 -18.40 -8.26
C PRO A 15 -1.46 -17.12 -9.05
N LEU A 16 -1.09 -15.95 -8.51
CA LEU A 16 -1.33 -14.66 -9.16
C LEU A 16 -0.46 -14.48 -10.40
N ALA A 17 0.72 -15.09 -10.43
CA ALA A 17 1.66 -15.04 -11.55
C ALA A 17 1.26 -15.94 -12.73
N GLN A 18 0.28 -16.84 -12.56
CA GLN A 18 -0.11 -17.77 -13.61
C GLN A 18 -0.79 -17.05 -14.78
N PRO A 19 -0.46 -17.40 -16.04
CA PRO A 19 -1.14 -16.83 -17.19
C PRO A 19 -2.63 -17.20 -17.21
N LEU A 20 -3.44 -16.35 -17.85
CA LEU A 20 -4.87 -16.57 -18.04
C LEU A 20 -5.22 -16.51 -19.52
N LYS A 21 -5.61 -17.67 -20.08
CA LYS A 21 -6.03 -17.80 -21.48
C LYS A 21 -7.49 -17.39 -21.66
N PHE A 22 -7.75 -16.58 -22.67
CA PHE A 22 -9.07 -16.21 -23.17
C PHE A 22 -9.46 -17.15 -24.30
N GLU A 23 -10.62 -17.80 -24.17
CA GLU A 23 -10.96 -18.95 -25.00
C GLU A 23 -11.42 -18.55 -26.41
N PHE A 24 -12.17 -17.44 -26.54
CA PHE A 24 -12.75 -17.03 -27.82
C PHE A 24 -11.74 -16.27 -28.68
N SER A 25 -10.99 -15.33 -28.08
CA SER A 25 -9.91 -14.61 -28.79
C SER A 25 -8.62 -15.42 -28.94
N GLY A 26 -8.42 -16.45 -28.11
CA GLY A 26 -7.16 -17.21 -28.06
C GLY A 26 -5.98 -16.42 -27.46
N LYS A 27 -6.20 -15.19 -26.98
CA LYS A 27 -5.20 -14.37 -26.31
C LYS A 27 -4.90 -14.93 -24.91
N THR A 28 -3.73 -14.58 -24.37
CA THR A 28 -3.34 -14.99 -23.02
C THR A 28 -2.80 -13.78 -22.27
N ALA A 29 -3.47 -13.41 -21.18
CA ALA A 29 -2.93 -12.46 -20.22
C ALA A 29 -1.75 -13.12 -19.49
N PRO A 30 -0.59 -12.45 -19.33
CA PRO A 30 0.61 -13.06 -18.76
C PRO A 30 0.48 -13.43 -17.27
N ASN A 31 -0.48 -12.83 -16.56
CA ASN A 31 -0.77 -13.15 -15.15
C ASN A 31 -2.25 -12.85 -14.81
N ARG A 32 -2.64 -13.07 -13.54
CA ARG A 32 -4.04 -12.94 -13.09
C ARG A 32 -4.48 -11.51 -12.76
N PHE A 33 -3.60 -10.51 -12.85
CA PHE A 33 -3.95 -9.13 -12.52
C PHE A 33 -4.58 -8.37 -13.68
N MET A 34 -5.62 -7.61 -13.36
CA MET A 34 -6.25 -6.63 -14.23
C MET A 34 -6.18 -5.24 -13.61
N LYS A 35 -5.72 -4.25 -14.36
CA LYS A 35 -5.92 -2.83 -13.99
C LYS A 35 -7.37 -2.50 -14.31
N GLY A 36 -8.16 -2.25 -13.26
CA GLY A 36 -9.56 -1.86 -13.37
C GLY A 36 -9.72 -0.48 -14.01
N ALA A 37 -10.80 -0.29 -14.76
CA ALA A 37 -11.13 0.99 -15.36
C ALA A 37 -11.31 2.09 -14.31
N MET A 38 -10.72 3.25 -14.55
CA MET A 38 -10.80 4.44 -13.70
C MET A 38 -10.81 5.66 -14.61
N THR A 39 -11.79 6.55 -14.44
CA THR A 39 -11.86 7.81 -15.18
C THR A 39 -10.61 8.67 -14.90
N GLU A 40 -9.83 8.98 -15.92
CA GLU A 40 -8.53 9.65 -15.80
C GLU A 40 -8.64 11.17 -15.97
N ARG A 41 -9.58 11.62 -16.81
CA ARG A 41 -9.80 13.04 -17.18
C ARG A 41 -8.55 13.73 -17.75
N LEU A 42 -7.75 12.99 -18.53
CA LEU A 42 -6.51 13.47 -19.17
C LEU A 42 -6.61 13.57 -20.70
N SER A 43 -7.80 13.58 -21.29
CA SER A 43 -7.99 13.93 -22.71
C SER A 43 -8.35 15.40 -22.86
N THR A 44 -8.20 15.94 -24.06
CA THR A 44 -8.54 17.34 -24.34
C THR A 44 -9.99 17.67 -24.01
N TRP A 45 -10.26 18.92 -23.66
CA TRP A 45 -11.60 19.42 -23.40
C TRP A 45 -11.75 20.82 -24.00
N ASP A 46 -12.89 21.05 -24.64
CA ASP A 46 -13.31 22.37 -25.11
C ASP A 46 -14.81 22.52 -24.81
N PRO A 47 -15.24 23.58 -24.08
CA PRO A 47 -16.63 23.74 -23.71
C PRO A 47 -17.54 24.01 -24.92
N LYS A 48 -17.01 24.48 -26.05
CA LYS A 48 -17.79 24.94 -27.22
C LYS A 48 -17.59 24.09 -28.47
N VAL A 49 -16.37 23.63 -28.73
CA VAL A 49 -16.03 22.89 -29.96
C VAL A 49 -16.00 21.40 -29.68
N LEU A 50 -17.08 20.69 -30.04
CA LEU A 50 -17.25 19.28 -29.72
C LEU A 50 -16.10 18.41 -30.27
N GLU A 51 -15.65 18.67 -31.49
CA GLU A 51 -14.62 17.90 -32.18
C GLU A 51 -13.25 17.96 -31.50
N LYS A 52 -13.02 18.99 -30.66
CA LYS A 52 -11.80 19.14 -29.86
C LYS A 52 -11.85 18.39 -28.53
N ARG A 53 -12.98 17.80 -28.14
CA ARG A 53 -13.11 17.04 -26.89
C ARG A 53 -12.56 15.62 -27.04
N GLY A 54 -11.95 15.11 -25.99
CA GLY A 54 -11.62 13.69 -25.83
C GLY A 54 -10.50 13.17 -26.73
N VAL A 55 -9.61 14.02 -27.21
CA VAL A 55 -8.38 13.60 -27.88
C VAL A 55 -7.37 13.18 -26.80
N PRO A 56 -6.82 11.94 -26.84
CA PRO A 56 -5.80 11.52 -25.87
C PRO A 56 -4.60 12.46 -25.86
N THR A 57 -4.17 12.89 -24.66
CA THR A 57 -2.99 13.76 -24.50
C THR A 57 -1.72 12.94 -24.24
N PRO A 58 -0.52 13.54 -24.37
CA PRO A 58 0.72 12.90 -23.93
C PRO A 58 0.72 12.45 -22.47
N GLU A 59 0.02 13.17 -21.58
CA GLU A 59 -0.10 12.78 -20.17
C GLU A 59 -0.87 11.45 -20.02
N LEU A 60 -1.94 11.26 -20.79
CA LEU A 60 -2.68 9.99 -20.82
C LEU A 60 -1.81 8.84 -21.36
N VAL A 61 -1.03 9.10 -22.40
CA VAL A 61 -0.08 8.11 -22.95
C VAL A 61 0.96 7.72 -21.90
N ASN A 62 1.54 8.70 -21.19
CA ASN A 62 2.54 8.43 -20.15
C ASN A 62 1.93 7.66 -18.97
N LEU A 63 0.70 7.99 -18.56
CA LEU A 63 -0.02 7.25 -17.53
C LEU A 63 -0.16 5.76 -17.89
N TYR A 64 -0.59 5.47 -19.12
CA TYR A 64 -0.75 4.10 -19.60
C TYR A 64 0.58 3.37 -19.82
N LYS A 65 1.64 4.09 -20.21
CA LYS A 65 3.01 3.57 -20.20
C LYS A 65 3.40 3.04 -18.80
N ARG A 66 3.16 3.83 -17.74
CA ARG A 66 3.55 3.44 -16.37
C ARG A 66 2.77 2.24 -15.84
N TRP A 67 1.48 2.12 -16.13
CA TRP A 67 0.76 0.87 -15.82
C TRP A 67 1.24 -0.31 -16.68
N GLY A 68 1.63 -0.07 -17.94
CA GLY A 68 2.27 -1.08 -18.78
C GLY A 68 3.55 -1.65 -18.16
N GLU A 69 4.40 -0.77 -17.59
CA GLU A 69 5.62 -1.14 -16.85
C GLU A 69 5.33 -1.90 -15.53
N GLY A 70 4.10 -1.76 -15.01
CA GLY A 70 3.67 -2.29 -13.71
C GLY A 70 3.35 -3.79 -13.66
N GLY A 71 3.41 -4.48 -14.80
CA GLY A 71 3.33 -5.94 -14.87
C GLY A 71 1.92 -6.53 -14.72
N PHE A 72 0.89 -5.84 -15.22
CA PHE A 72 -0.47 -6.39 -15.29
C PHE A 72 -0.61 -7.47 -16.36
N GLY A 73 -1.58 -8.37 -16.18
CA GLY A 73 -2.02 -9.30 -17.22
C GLY A 73 -2.92 -8.61 -18.25
N LEU A 74 -3.88 -7.82 -17.76
CA LEU A 74 -4.84 -7.05 -18.55
C LEU A 74 -4.90 -5.61 -18.04
N ILE A 75 -4.92 -4.63 -18.94
CA ILE A 75 -5.08 -3.22 -18.61
C ILE A 75 -6.34 -2.70 -19.28
N LEU A 76 -7.28 -2.21 -18.47
CA LEU A 76 -8.45 -1.49 -18.96
C LEU A 76 -8.19 0.01 -19.01
N THR A 77 -8.63 0.68 -20.07
CA THR A 77 -8.73 2.14 -20.04
C THR A 77 -9.77 2.61 -19.01
N GLY A 78 -9.83 3.90 -18.68
CA GLY A 78 -11.04 4.51 -18.16
C GLY A 78 -12.13 4.59 -19.23
N ASN A 79 -13.21 5.33 -18.92
CA ASN A 79 -14.35 5.49 -19.81
C ASN A 79 -13.95 6.10 -21.16
N VAL A 80 -14.09 5.33 -22.24
CA VAL A 80 -14.00 5.80 -23.63
C VAL A 80 -15.42 5.99 -24.16
N LEU A 81 -15.81 7.24 -24.37
CA LEU A 81 -17.19 7.58 -24.71
C LEU A 81 -17.42 7.49 -26.21
N ILE A 82 -18.60 7.05 -26.60
CA ILE A 82 -18.99 6.92 -28.00
C ILE A 82 -19.67 8.18 -28.56
N ASP A 83 -19.80 9.25 -27.78
CA ASP A 83 -20.42 10.51 -28.23
C ASP A 83 -19.82 11.73 -27.51
N TYR A 84 -19.87 12.90 -28.15
CA TYR A 84 -19.33 14.15 -27.64
C TYR A 84 -20.17 14.81 -26.54
N ASP A 85 -21.46 14.52 -26.52
CA ASP A 85 -22.46 15.13 -25.62
C ASP A 85 -23.14 14.11 -24.70
N GLN A 86 -22.66 12.85 -24.69
CA GLN A 86 -23.05 11.81 -23.74
C GLN A 86 -21.83 11.47 -22.89
N LEU A 87 -21.45 12.39 -21.99
CA LEU A 87 -20.20 12.31 -21.23
C LEU A 87 -20.41 12.02 -19.76
N GLU A 88 -19.53 11.17 -19.22
CA GLU A 88 -19.42 10.94 -17.77
C GLU A 88 -18.69 12.10 -17.10
N ALA A 89 -17.58 12.53 -17.69
CA ALA A 89 -16.78 13.65 -17.20
C ALA A 89 -16.06 14.41 -18.32
N MET A 90 -15.81 15.69 -18.07
CA MET A 90 -14.91 16.50 -18.89
C MET A 90 -13.50 15.90 -18.89
N GLY A 91 -12.91 15.78 -20.07
CA GLY A 91 -11.58 15.19 -20.27
C GLY A 91 -11.55 13.66 -20.38
N ASN A 92 -12.71 12.98 -20.45
CA ASN A 92 -12.70 11.58 -20.88
C ASN A 92 -12.26 11.45 -22.36
N PRO A 93 -11.59 10.36 -22.75
CA PRO A 93 -11.36 10.03 -24.16
C PRO A 93 -12.69 9.74 -24.88
N ILE A 94 -12.80 10.14 -26.16
CA ILE A 94 -14.04 10.01 -26.94
C ILE A 94 -13.72 9.45 -28.34
N ILE A 95 -14.50 8.47 -28.80
CA ILE A 95 -14.50 7.95 -30.17
C ILE A 95 -15.93 8.04 -30.73
N PRO A 96 -16.33 9.19 -31.30
CA PRO A 96 -17.67 9.36 -31.85
C PRO A 96 -17.83 8.65 -33.21
N PRO A 97 -19.07 8.33 -33.63
CA PRO A 97 -19.37 7.83 -34.96
C PRO A 97 -18.74 8.68 -36.07
N GLY A 98 -18.15 8.01 -37.07
CA GLY A 98 -17.55 8.67 -38.23
C GLY A 98 -16.14 9.23 -37.99
N SER A 99 -15.54 8.95 -36.83
CA SER A 99 -14.13 9.25 -36.59
C SER A 99 -13.26 8.53 -37.62
N LYS A 100 -12.32 9.27 -38.21
CA LYS A 100 -11.38 8.70 -39.17
C LYS A 100 -10.32 7.87 -38.47
N PHE A 101 -9.88 6.79 -39.11
CA PHE A 101 -8.77 5.95 -38.64
C PHE A 101 -7.39 6.57 -38.92
N GLU A 102 -7.30 7.89 -38.79
CA GLU A 102 -6.13 8.73 -39.01
C GLU A 102 -6.29 10.05 -38.24
N GLY A 103 -5.20 10.82 -38.14
CA GLY A 103 -5.19 12.12 -37.47
C GLY A 103 -5.01 12.04 -35.96
N GLU A 104 -4.98 13.20 -35.30
CA GLU A 104 -4.51 13.36 -33.92
C GLU A 104 -5.22 12.44 -32.91
N ARG A 105 -6.55 12.29 -33.02
CA ARG A 105 -7.33 11.38 -32.17
C ARG A 105 -6.88 9.93 -32.33
N PHE A 106 -6.75 9.47 -33.57
CA PHE A 106 -6.39 8.08 -33.86
C PHE A 106 -4.98 7.79 -33.38
N GLU A 107 -4.07 8.71 -33.67
CA GLU A 107 -2.69 8.67 -33.23
C GLU A 107 -2.55 8.67 -31.70
N GLY A 108 -3.38 9.44 -31.00
CA GLY A 108 -3.45 9.44 -29.54
C GLY A 108 -3.88 8.08 -28.97
N PHE A 109 -4.96 7.49 -29.51
CA PHE A 109 -5.40 6.14 -29.09
C PHE A 109 -4.37 5.07 -29.41
N ARG A 110 -3.73 5.15 -30.59
CA ARG A 110 -2.64 4.25 -30.96
C ARG A 110 -1.47 4.34 -29.99
N ALA A 111 -1.05 5.56 -29.65
CA ALA A 111 0.04 5.78 -28.69
C ALA A 111 -0.29 5.22 -27.30
N VAL A 112 -1.53 5.35 -26.83
CA VAL A 112 -1.98 4.74 -25.57
C VAL A 112 -1.85 3.22 -25.62
N ALA A 113 -2.35 2.58 -26.69
CA ALA A 113 -2.28 1.12 -26.84
C ALA A 113 -0.82 0.63 -26.91
N GLU A 114 0.00 1.24 -27.76
CA GLU A 114 1.41 0.88 -27.94
C GLU A 114 2.20 1.01 -26.62
N ALA A 115 2.00 2.10 -25.89
CA ALA A 115 2.70 2.36 -24.64
C ALA A 115 2.35 1.34 -23.54
N ALA A 116 1.05 1.05 -23.35
CA ALA A 116 0.61 0.10 -22.33
C ALA A 116 0.99 -1.35 -22.65
N LYS A 117 0.99 -1.75 -23.93
CA LYS A 117 1.26 -3.13 -24.36
C LYS A 117 2.74 -3.49 -24.38
N LYS A 118 3.63 -2.50 -24.36
CA LYS A 118 5.08 -2.67 -24.59
C LYS A 118 5.74 -3.77 -23.74
N HIS A 119 5.20 -4.06 -22.56
CA HIS A 119 5.72 -5.04 -21.62
C HIS A 119 4.89 -6.34 -21.51
N GLY A 120 3.96 -6.57 -22.44
CA GLY A 120 3.24 -7.84 -22.60
C GLY A 120 1.81 -7.88 -22.06
N SER A 121 1.34 -6.82 -21.40
CA SER A 121 -0.07 -6.71 -20.97
C SER A 121 -1.01 -6.72 -22.17
N LEU A 122 -2.15 -7.41 -22.06
CA LEU A 122 -3.28 -7.16 -22.95
C LEU A 122 -3.89 -5.80 -22.61
N VAL A 123 -4.37 -5.06 -23.62
CA VAL A 123 -4.98 -3.74 -23.40
C VAL A 123 -6.34 -3.66 -24.04
N HIS A 124 -7.35 -3.34 -23.23
CA HIS A 124 -8.73 -3.17 -23.67
C HIS A 124 -9.23 -1.75 -23.41
N ALA A 125 -9.91 -1.18 -24.40
CA ALA A 125 -10.63 0.07 -24.20
C ALA A 125 -11.99 -0.22 -23.54
N GLN A 126 -12.29 0.41 -22.41
CA GLN A 126 -13.62 0.34 -21.82
C GLN A 126 -14.55 1.31 -22.56
N LEU A 127 -15.42 0.78 -23.41
CA LEU A 127 -16.40 1.57 -24.15
C LEU A 127 -17.62 1.83 -23.28
N SER A 128 -18.03 3.10 -23.21
CA SER A 128 -19.03 3.57 -22.26
C SER A 128 -20.03 4.53 -22.88
N HIS A 129 -21.24 4.54 -22.31
CA HIS A 129 -22.26 5.55 -22.57
C HIS A 129 -23.00 5.82 -21.24
N PRO A 130 -23.05 7.07 -20.71
CA PRO A 130 -23.53 7.31 -19.35
C PRO A 130 -25.06 7.21 -19.21
N GLY A 131 -25.79 7.40 -20.30
CA GLY A 131 -27.25 7.33 -20.32
C GLY A 131 -27.89 8.39 -19.41
N ARG A 132 -28.78 8.00 -18.49
CA ARG A 132 -29.38 8.93 -17.51
C ARG A 132 -28.39 9.61 -16.53
N GLN A 133 -27.11 9.23 -16.53
CA GLN A 133 -26.08 9.80 -15.64
C GLN A 133 -25.22 10.88 -16.33
N VAL A 134 -25.67 11.43 -17.46
CA VAL A 134 -25.05 12.63 -18.04
C VAL A 134 -25.46 13.86 -17.22
N ALA A 135 -24.48 14.68 -16.87
CA ALA A 135 -24.74 15.92 -16.13
C ALA A 135 -25.60 16.89 -16.94
N ASP A 136 -26.52 17.60 -16.27
CA ASP A 136 -27.48 18.50 -16.92
C ASP A 136 -26.83 19.61 -17.75
N PHE A 137 -25.69 20.13 -17.30
CA PHE A 137 -24.91 21.16 -17.99
C PHE A 137 -24.18 20.64 -19.24
N ILE A 138 -24.02 19.32 -19.39
CA ILE A 138 -23.48 18.69 -20.61
C ILE A 138 -24.62 18.41 -21.58
N ASN A 139 -25.66 17.73 -21.11
CA ASN A 139 -26.85 17.43 -21.90
C ASN A 139 -28.08 17.43 -20.99
N PRO A 140 -29.01 18.38 -21.16
CA PRO A 140 -30.21 18.44 -20.33
C PRO A 140 -31.21 17.32 -20.63
N ASN A 141 -31.11 16.68 -21.81
CA ASN A 141 -32.04 15.65 -22.27
C ASN A 141 -31.27 14.42 -22.83
N PRO A 142 -30.50 13.70 -21.99
CA PRO A 142 -29.75 12.53 -22.45
C PRO A 142 -30.69 11.38 -22.83
N ILE A 143 -30.13 10.32 -23.42
CA ILE A 143 -30.90 9.11 -23.74
C ILE A 143 -30.75 8.04 -22.66
N SER A 144 -31.77 7.20 -22.49
CA SER A 144 -31.78 6.08 -21.54
C SER A 144 -32.73 4.98 -22.03
N ALA A 145 -32.73 3.83 -21.36
CA ALA A 145 -33.73 2.78 -21.59
C ALA A 145 -35.17 3.33 -21.44
N SER A 146 -35.39 4.19 -20.45
CA SER A 146 -36.67 4.87 -20.18
C SER A 146 -36.44 6.27 -19.60
N ASP A 147 -37.50 7.07 -19.51
CA ASP A 147 -37.51 8.46 -19.03
C ASP A 147 -37.41 8.61 -17.49
N VAL A 148 -36.66 7.71 -16.85
CA VAL A 148 -36.46 7.69 -15.39
C VAL A 148 -35.21 8.51 -15.03
N GLN A 149 -35.42 9.70 -14.47
CA GLN A 149 -34.34 10.61 -14.08
C GLN A 149 -33.60 10.16 -12.82
N LEU A 150 -32.27 10.39 -12.79
CA LEU A 150 -31.49 10.35 -11.56
C LEU A 150 -31.67 11.66 -10.79
N GLU A 151 -32.57 11.62 -9.81
CA GLU A 151 -32.81 12.74 -8.91
C GLU A 151 -31.75 12.83 -7.80
N GLY A 152 -31.53 14.05 -7.32
CA GLY A 152 -30.59 14.34 -6.22
C GLY A 152 -29.29 15.00 -6.68
N ASN A 153 -28.47 15.36 -5.70
CA ASN A 153 -27.10 15.82 -5.91
C ASN A 153 -26.15 14.70 -5.50
N VAL A 154 -25.43 14.13 -6.46
CA VAL A 154 -24.46 13.07 -6.19
C VAL A 154 -23.07 13.62 -6.46
N MET A 155 -22.26 13.75 -5.40
CA MET A 155 -20.89 14.29 -5.48
C MET A 155 -20.82 15.69 -6.13
N GLY A 156 -21.80 16.55 -5.88
CA GLY A 156 -21.86 17.89 -6.44
C GLY A 156 -22.49 17.98 -7.84
N MET A 157 -22.92 16.87 -8.43
CA MET A 157 -23.51 16.82 -9.78
C MET A 157 -25.01 16.61 -9.75
N THR A 158 -25.70 17.28 -10.69
CA THR A 158 -27.11 17.07 -11.05
C THR A 158 -27.18 16.50 -12.48
N PHE A 159 -28.19 15.67 -12.73
CA PHE A 159 -28.28 14.90 -13.98
C PHE A 159 -29.47 15.33 -14.84
N GLY A 160 -29.27 15.35 -16.16
CA GLY A 160 -30.30 15.68 -17.13
C GLY A 160 -31.49 14.71 -17.07
N LYS A 161 -32.68 15.18 -17.41
CA LYS A 161 -33.86 14.32 -17.47
C LYS A 161 -33.80 13.49 -18.77
N PRO A 162 -33.64 12.16 -18.70
CA PRO A 162 -33.47 11.40 -19.91
C PRO A 162 -34.78 11.27 -20.69
N ARG A 163 -34.66 11.08 -22.00
CA ARG A 163 -35.74 10.53 -22.84
C ARG A 163 -35.49 9.04 -23.10
N ALA A 164 -36.57 8.29 -23.28
CA ALA A 164 -36.47 6.90 -23.72
C ALA A 164 -35.86 6.83 -25.14
N MET A 165 -34.96 5.88 -25.36
CA MET A 165 -34.39 5.62 -26.68
C MET A 165 -35.46 5.19 -27.69
N GLU A 166 -35.40 5.78 -28.87
CA GLU A 166 -36.19 5.44 -30.05
C GLU A 166 -35.34 4.62 -31.03
N LYS A 167 -35.96 4.11 -32.10
CA LYS A 167 -35.30 3.24 -33.08
C LYS A 167 -33.97 3.82 -33.61
N ALA A 168 -33.96 5.10 -33.97
CA ALA A 168 -32.76 5.76 -34.48
C ALA A 168 -31.64 5.85 -33.42
N ASP A 169 -31.98 5.95 -32.13
CA ASP A 169 -30.99 5.95 -31.06
C ASP A 169 -30.36 4.57 -30.89
N PHE A 170 -31.12 3.49 -31.01
CA PHE A 170 -30.56 2.13 -31.00
C PHE A 170 -29.56 1.94 -32.13
N GLU A 171 -29.91 2.35 -33.35
CA GLU A 171 -29.00 2.29 -34.51
C GLU A 171 -27.72 3.11 -34.26
N LYS A 172 -27.86 4.32 -33.70
CA LYS A 172 -26.71 5.19 -33.37
C LYS A 172 -25.84 4.60 -32.26
N VAL A 173 -26.42 4.08 -31.18
CA VAL A 173 -25.69 3.51 -30.03
C VAL A 173 -24.99 2.22 -30.43
N ILE A 174 -25.70 1.25 -31.03
CA ILE A 174 -25.13 -0.01 -31.49
C ILE A 174 -24.03 0.24 -32.52
N GLY A 175 -24.31 1.08 -33.52
CA GLY A 175 -23.34 1.47 -34.53
C GLY A 175 -22.15 2.26 -33.98
N GLY A 176 -22.35 3.04 -32.90
CA GLY A 176 -21.31 3.81 -32.21
C GLY A 176 -20.35 2.91 -31.42
N PHE A 177 -20.87 1.99 -30.62
CA PHE A 177 -20.06 0.97 -29.95
C PHE A 177 -19.27 0.13 -30.97
N ALA A 178 -19.91 -0.32 -32.05
CA ALA A 178 -19.25 -1.08 -33.10
C ALA A 178 -18.16 -0.27 -33.83
N HIS A 179 -18.39 1.03 -34.07
CA HIS A 179 -17.39 1.92 -34.66
C HIS A 179 -16.20 2.12 -33.73
N ALA A 180 -16.45 2.39 -32.44
CA ALA A 180 -15.39 2.59 -31.46
C ALA A 180 -14.56 1.33 -31.26
N ALA A 181 -15.17 0.14 -31.29
CA ALA A 181 -14.43 -1.12 -31.23
C ALA A 181 -13.53 -1.33 -32.46
N GLU A 182 -14.03 -1.06 -33.67
CA GLU A 182 -13.21 -1.09 -34.89
C GLU A 182 -12.05 -0.09 -34.82
N TYR A 183 -12.31 1.11 -34.28
CA TYR A 183 -11.31 2.15 -34.08
C TYR A 183 -10.20 1.68 -33.14
N CYS A 184 -10.55 1.09 -32.00
CA CYS A 184 -9.61 0.53 -31.04
C CYS A 184 -8.81 -0.63 -31.65
N TRP A 185 -9.46 -1.54 -32.38
CA TRP A 185 -8.79 -2.63 -33.09
C TRP A 185 -7.72 -2.11 -34.05
N ARG A 186 -8.08 -1.14 -34.90
CA ARG A 186 -7.13 -0.51 -35.85
C ARG A 186 -6.03 0.29 -35.15
N ALA A 187 -6.32 0.86 -33.99
CA ALA A 187 -5.33 1.54 -33.14
C ALA A 187 -4.41 0.58 -32.36
N GLY A 188 -4.65 -0.74 -32.42
CA GLY A 188 -3.75 -1.76 -31.85
C GLY A 188 -4.14 -2.27 -30.46
N PHE A 189 -5.34 -1.94 -29.96
CA PHE A 189 -5.89 -2.57 -28.75
C PHE A 189 -6.14 -4.07 -28.97
N ASP A 190 -6.00 -4.89 -27.93
CA ASP A 190 -6.30 -6.33 -28.01
C ASP A 190 -7.79 -6.63 -27.94
N GLY A 191 -8.58 -5.68 -27.45
CA GLY A 191 -10.01 -5.85 -27.28
C GLY A 191 -10.72 -4.61 -26.75
N VAL A 192 -11.99 -4.80 -26.40
CA VAL A 192 -12.81 -3.83 -25.68
C VAL A 192 -13.47 -4.46 -24.47
N GLU A 193 -13.80 -3.63 -23.49
CA GLU A 193 -14.74 -3.97 -22.43
C GLU A 193 -16.01 -3.12 -22.59
N LEU A 194 -17.18 -3.74 -22.64
CA LEU A 194 -18.44 -3.01 -22.61
C LEU A 194 -18.80 -2.63 -21.17
N HIS A 195 -19.16 -1.37 -20.93
CA HIS A 195 -19.54 -0.93 -19.59
C HIS A 195 -21.03 -1.16 -19.30
N GLY A 196 -21.36 -2.34 -18.76
CA GLY A 196 -22.70 -2.79 -18.33
C GLY A 196 -22.98 -2.65 -16.83
N ALA A 197 -22.33 -1.71 -16.14
CA ALA A 197 -22.33 -1.60 -14.69
C ALA A 197 -22.54 -0.15 -14.22
N HIS A 198 -22.56 0.07 -12.90
CA HIS A 198 -22.55 1.39 -12.25
C HIS A 198 -23.67 2.36 -12.64
N GLY A 199 -24.78 1.84 -13.17
CA GLY A 199 -25.93 2.64 -13.57
C GLY A 199 -25.75 3.40 -14.89
N TYR A 200 -24.74 3.08 -15.71
CA TYR A 200 -24.60 3.60 -17.08
C TYR A 200 -25.57 2.93 -18.06
N LEU A 201 -25.57 3.33 -19.34
CA LEU A 201 -26.65 3.02 -20.29
C LEU A 201 -26.96 1.52 -20.38
N LEU A 202 -25.95 0.67 -20.55
CA LEU A 202 -26.18 -0.77 -20.66
C LEU A 202 -26.71 -1.37 -19.34
N ALA A 203 -26.26 -0.88 -18.19
CA ALA A 203 -26.84 -1.24 -16.89
C ALA A 203 -28.29 -0.74 -16.75
N GLN A 204 -28.63 0.42 -17.33
CA GLN A 204 -29.99 0.95 -17.33
C GLN A 204 -30.94 0.07 -18.14
N PHE A 205 -30.47 -0.59 -19.21
CA PHE A 205 -31.27 -1.59 -19.92
C PHE A 205 -31.40 -2.88 -19.11
N LEU A 206 -30.34 -3.30 -18.44
CA LEU A 206 -30.34 -4.49 -17.60
C LEU A 206 -31.22 -4.33 -16.36
N SER A 207 -31.40 -3.16 -15.77
CA SER A 207 -32.12 -3.04 -14.49
C SER A 207 -33.64 -2.83 -14.67
N PRO A 208 -34.52 -3.59 -13.98
CA PRO A 208 -35.97 -3.35 -14.03
C PRO A 208 -36.38 -2.03 -13.37
N THR A 209 -35.56 -1.44 -12.51
CA THR A 209 -35.87 -0.16 -11.85
C THR A 209 -35.75 1.02 -12.80
N THR A 210 -34.93 0.87 -13.85
CA THR A 210 -34.64 1.94 -14.82
C THR A 210 -35.14 1.63 -16.23
N ASN A 211 -35.27 0.35 -16.60
CA ASN A 211 -35.91 -0.08 -17.85
C ASN A 211 -37.40 -0.38 -17.63
N LYS A 212 -38.26 0.54 -18.06
CA LYS A 212 -39.73 0.42 -18.00
C LYS A 212 -40.34 0.13 -19.37
N ARG A 213 -39.53 -0.28 -20.35
CA ARG A 213 -40.00 -0.54 -21.71
C ARG A 213 -40.89 -1.77 -21.77
N THR A 214 -41.84 -1.74 -22.71
CA THR A 214 -42.77 -2.84 -23.02
C THR A 214 -42.52 -3.45 -24.41
N ASP A 215 -41.51 -2.95 -25.13
CA ASP A 215 -41.09 -3.48 -26.41
C ASP A 215 -40.02 -4.58 -26.26
N GLN A 216 -39.38 -4.95 -27.38
CA GLN A 216 -38.38 -6.01 -27.42
C GLN A 216 -37.09 -5.74 -26.60
N TYR A 217 -36.93 -4.54 -26.02
CA TYR A 217 -35.80 -4.16 -25.18
C TYR A 217 -36.15 -4.04 -23.70
N GLY A 218 -37.37 -4.42 -23.28
CA GLY A 218 -37.80 -4.39 -21.87
C GLY A 218 -38.59 -5.63 -21.43
N GLY A 219 -38.90 -5.67 -20.14
CA GLY A 219 -39.58 -6.81 -19.50
C GLY A 219 -38.61 -7.94 -19.14
N SER A 220 -38.60 -9.03 -19.91
CA SER A 220 -37.78 -10.22 -19.62
C SER A 220 -36.28 -9.90 -19.63
N LEU A 221 -35.46 -10.71 -18.94
CA LEU A 221 -34.00 -10.56 -18.98
C LEU A 221 -33.47 -10.65 -20.42
N ALA A 222 -33.97 -11.59 -21.23
CA ALA A 222 -33.57 -11.72 -22.63
C ALA A 222 -33.79 -10.44 -23.44
N ASN A 223 -34.91 -9.74 -23.20
CA ASN A 223 -35.17 -8.45 -23.85
C ASN A 223 -34.29 -7.33 -23.29
N ARG A 224 -34.12 -7.26 -21.97
CA ARG A 224 -33.26 -6.28 -21.30
C ARG A 224 -31.79 -6.40 -21.73
N ALA A 225 -31.30 -7.62 -21.93
CA ALA A 225 -29.94 -7.91 -22.36
C ALA A 225 -29.72 -7.76 -23.88
N ARG A 226 -30.80 -7.67 -24.67
CA ARG A 226 -30.76 -7.69 -26.14
C ARG A 226 -29.78 -6.67 -26.73
N ILE A 227 -29.80 -5.43 -26.25
CA ILE A 227 -28.91 -4.37 -26.76
C ILE A 227 -27.43 -4.72 -26.60
N ILE A 228 -27.04 -5.42 -25.53
CA ILE A 228 -25.66 -5.84 -25.29
C ILE A 228 -25.23 -6.88 -26.33
N LEU A 229 -26.12 -7.83 -26.62
CA LEU A 229 -25.86 -8.88 -27.60
C LEU A 229 -25.80 -8.31 -29.02
N GLU A 230 -26.72 -7.41 -29.37
CA GLU A 230 -26.70 -6.72 -30.67
C GLU A 230 -25.44 -5.85 -30.84
N ILE A 231 -24.94 -5.22 -29.77
CA ILE A 231 -23.64 -4.54 -29.78
C ILE A 231 -22.51 -5.53 -30.06
N ALA A 232 -22.47 -6.67 -29.37
CA ALA A 232 -21.42 -7.67 -29.59
C ALA A 232 -21.44 -8.20 -31.04
N GLU A 233 -22.61 -8.53 -31.57
CA GLU A 233 -22.80 -8.93 -32.96
C GLU A 233 -22.33 -7.84 -33.94
N ALA A 234 -22.70 -6.58 -33.70
CA ALA A 234 -22.27 -5.45 -34.55
C ALA A 234 -20.75 -5.21 -34.50
N ILE A 235 -20.11 -5.40 -33.33
CA ILE A 235 -18.66 -5.35 -33.19
C ILE A 235 -18.02 -6.47 -34.03
N ARG A 236 -18.50 -7.71 -33.90
CA ARG A 236 -17.99 -8.86 -34.68
C ARG A 236 -18.18 -8.68 -36.18
N ALA A 237 -19.26 -8.03 -36.60
CA ALA A 237 -19.49 -7.72 -38.02
C ALA A 237 -18.49 -6.68 -38.57
N ARG A 238 -17.98 -5.76 -37.74
CA ARG A 238 -17.02 -4.71 -38.16
C ARG A 238 -15.56 -5.08 -37.94
N VAL A 239 -15.27 -5.95 -36.98
CA VAL A 239 -13.92 -6.40 -36.65
C VAL A 239 -13.73 -7.84 -37.13
N PRO A 240 -13.10 -8.06 -38.30
CA PRO A 240 -12.96 -9.39 -38.89
C PRO A 240 -11.93 -10.28 -38.18
N ASP A 241 -11.13 -9.71 -37.27
CA ASP A 241 -10.10 -10.43 -36.52
C ASP A 241 -10.73 -11.18 -35.32
N PRO A 242 -10.78 -12.52 -35.34
CA PRO A 242 -11.37 -13.30 -34.24
C PRO A 242 -10.54 -13.19 -32.96
N SER A 243 -9.28 -12.76 -33.04
CA SER A 243 -8.41 -12.56 -31.86
C SER A 243 -8.67 -11.26 -31.12
N PHE A 244 -9.54 -10.39 -31.65
CA PHE A 244 -9.98 -9.20 -30.94
C PHE A 244 -10.95 -9.59 -29.83
N SER A 245 -10.57 -9.32 -28.58
CA SER A 245 -11.31 -9.78 -27.42
C SER A 245 -12.46 -8.84 -27.06
N ILE A 246 -13.58 -9.41 -26.58
CA ILE A 246 -14.71 -8.64 -26.05
C ILE A 246 -14.93 -9.10 -24.61
N GLY A 247 -14.85 -8.17 -23.67
CA GLY A 247 -15.25 -8.35 -22.28
C GLY A 247 -16.42 -7.45 -21.92
N ILE A 248 -16.98 -7.62 -20.72
CA ILE A 248 -18.03 -6.76 -20.19
C ILE A 248 -17.91 -6.62 -18.69
N LYS A 249 -18.09 -5.40 -18.17
CA LYS A 249 -18.28 -5.17 -16.73
C LYS A 249 -19.76 -5.15 -16.41
N ILE A 250 -20.19 -5.94 -15.43
CA ILE A 250 -21.58 -5.99 -14.96
C ILE A 250 -21.68 -5.81 -13.44
N ASN A 251 -22.84 -5.35 -12.98
CA ASN A 251 -23.16 -5.36 -11.56
C ASN A 251 -23.56 -6.78 -11.13
N SER A 252 -22.97 -7.30 -10.05
CA SER A 252 -23.32 -8.62 -9.50
C SER A 252 -24.70 -8.65 -8.84
N VAL A 253 -25.12 -7.50 -8.28
CA VAL A 253 -26.44 -7.26 -7.70
C VAL A 253 -26.70 -5.76 -7.61
N GLU A 254 -27.96 -5.35 -7.74
CA GLU A 254 -28.40 -4.02 -7.30
C GLU A 254 -29.03 -4.15 -5.90
N PHE A 255 -28.55 -3.35 -4.94
CA PHE A 255 -29.06 -3.36 -3.55
C PHE A 255 -30.45 -2.70 -3.40
N GLN A 256 -31.11 -2.40 -4.52
CA GLN A 256 -32.46 -1.82 -4.55
C GLN A 256 -33.50 -2.94 -4.61
N GLU A 257 -34.61 -2.77 -3.90
CA GLU A 257 -35.75 -3.68 -3.96
C GLU A 257 -36.31 -3.75 -5.40
N GLY A 258 -36.41 -4.96 -5.96
CA GLY A 258 -36.85 -5.18 -7.34
C GLY A 258 -35.80 -4.88 -8.43
N GLY A 259 -34.52 -4.72 -8.05
CA GLY A 259 -33.39 -4.50 -8.96
C GLY A 259 -32.86 -5.77 -9.64
N PHE A 260 -31.75 -5.62 -10.37
CA PHE A 260 -31.04 -6.73 -11.02
C PHE A 260 -30.54 -7.75 -9.98
N THR A 261 -30.94 -9.01 -10.15
CA THR A 261 -30.73 -10.09 -9.16
C THR A 261 -29.50 -10.96 -9.48
N THR A 262 -29.10 -11.81 -8.53
CA THR A 262 -28.02 -12.80 -8.77
C THR A 262 -28.43 -13.87 -9.79
N ASP A 263 -29.70 -14.28 -9.82
CA ASP A 263 -30.22 -15.20 -10.83
C ASP A 263 -30.21 -14.55 -12.22
N ASP A 264 -30.63 -13.28 -12.32
CA ASP A 264 -30.51 -12.51 -13.56
C ASP A 264 -29.05 -12.44 -14.04
N CYS A 265 -28.13 -12.18 -13.12
CA CYS A 265 -26.69 -12.12 -13.43
C CYS A 265 -26.17 -13.46 -13.96
N ARG A 266 -26.60 -14.56 -13.36
CA ARG A 266 -26.22 -15.92 -13.78
C ARG A 266 -26.73 -16.24 -15.18
N GLU A 267 -28.00 -15.96 -15.48
CA GLU A 267 -28.58 -16.14 -16.82
C GLU A 267 -27.91 -15.23 -17.86
N LEU A 268 -27.62 -13.98 -17.49
CA LEU A 268 -26.88 -13.06 -18.36
C LEU A 268 -25.47 -13.60 -18.67
N CYS A 269 -24.75 -14.11 -17.68
CA CYS A 269 -23.42 -14.69 -17.87
C CYS A 269 -23.44 -15.88 -18.85
N ALA A 270 -24.47 -16.73 -18.79
CA ALA A 270 -24.65 -17.80 -19.77
C ALA A 270 -24.85 -17.24 -21.19
N ALA A 271 -25.71 -16.24 -21.36
CA ALA A 271 -25.92 -15.59 -22.65
C ALA A 271 -24.66 -14.89 -23.18
N LEU A 272 -23.86 -14.28 -22.31
CA LEU A 272 -22.58 -13.67 -22.67
C LEU A 272 -21.56 -14.73 -23.15
N GLU A 273 -21.50 -15.89 -22.50
CA GLU A 273 -20.63 -16.99 -22.94
C GLU A 273 -21.05 -17.53 -24.32
N GLU A 274 -22.35 -17.70 -24.55
CA GLU A 274 -22.87 -18.13 -25.86
C GLU A 274 -22.54 -17.14 -26.98
N ASN A 275 -22.39 -15.85 -26.64
CA ASN A 275 -22.05 -14.76 -27.57
C ASN A 275 -20.55 -14.44 -27.62
N GLY A 276 -19.70 -15.30 -27.04
CA GLY A 276 -18.24 -15.23 -27.24
C GLY A 276 -17.54 -14.09 -26.50
N PHE A 277 -18.06 -13.71 -25.32
CA PHE A 277 -17.35 -12.82 -24.40
C PHE A 277 -16.21 -13.56 -23.70
N ASP A 278 -14.98 -13.07 -23.81
CA ASP A 278 -13.80 -13.70 -23.22
C ASP A 278 -13.76 -13.59 -21.71
N PHE A 279 -14.26 -12.48 -21.16
CA PHE A 279 -14.34 -12.30 -19.72
C PHE A 279 -15.51 -11.40 -19.26
N VAL A 280 -15.88 -11.58 -18.00
CA VAL A 280 -16.82 -10.75 -17.26
C VAL A 280 -16.15 -10.12 -16.02
N GLU A 281 -16.17 -8.79 -16.02
CA GLU A 281 -15.97 -7.82 -14.92
C GLU A 281 -17.05 -7.87 -13.84
N LEU A 282 -16.92 -8.65 -12.76
CA LEU A 282 -17.84 -8.55 -11.62
C LEU A 282 -17.49 -7.36 -10.72
N SER A 283 -18.41 -6.42 -10.64
CA SER A 283 -18.37 -5.23 -9.77
C SER A 283 -19.74 -5.05 -9.10
N GLY A 284 -19.91 -4.04 -8.24
CA GLY A 284 -21.23 -3.67 -7.74
C GLY A 284 -21.34 -2.22 -7.26
N GLY A 285 -22.58 -1.79 -7.04
CA GLY A 285 -22.96 -0.43 -6.69
C GLY A 285 -23.45 0.41 -7.89
N THR A 286 -24.15 1.50 -7.59
CA THR A 286 -24.59 2.53 -8.54
C THR A 286 -24.43 3.92 -7.89
N TYR A 287 -24.59 5.01 -8.65
CA TYR A 287 -24.60 6.37 -8.04
C TYR A 287 -25.77 6.59 -7.06
N GLN A 288 -26.83 5.76 -7.13
CA GLN A 288 -27.98 5.81 -6.22
C GLN A 288 -27.76 5.02 -4.92
N SER A 289 -26.89 4.02 -4.95
CA SER A 289 -26.46 3.25 -3.77
C SER A 289 -25.02 2.85 -4.01
N LEU A 290 -24.10 3.66 -3.49
CA LEU A 290 -22.68 3.34 -3.51
C LEU A 290 -22.54 2.02 -2.72
N ALA A 291 -22.11 0.94 -3.37
CA ALA A 291 -21.92 -0.36 -2.73
C ALA A 291 -21.00 -0.30 -1.49
N PHE A 292 -20.25 0.78 -1.32
CA PHE A 292 -19.31 1.02 -0.24
C PHE A 292 -19.97 1.43 1.10
N GLU A 293 -21.24 1.84 1.12
CA GLU A 293 -21.94 2.27 2.36
C GLU A 293 -22.55 1.09 3.15
N HIS A 294 -22.92 -0.01 2.49
CA HIS A 294 -23.52 -1.17 3.14
C HIS A 294 -22.47 -2.22 3.57
N LYS A 295 -21.59 -1.83 4.50
CA LYS A 295 -20.60 -2.77 5.05
C LYS A 295 -21.22 -3.65 6.15
N ARG A 296 -21.47 -4.93 5.86
CA ARG A 296 -21.52 -5.95 6.94
C ARG A 296 -20.12 -6.14 7.52
N GLU A 297 -20.00 -6.30 8.83
CA GLU A 297 -18.71 -6.42 9.53
C GLU A 297 -17.91 -7.65 9.07
N SER A 298 -18.61 -8.74 8.70
CA SER A 298 -18.03 -9.95 8.11
C SER A 298 -17.43 -9.73 6.72
N SER A 299 -17.97 -8.80 5.92
CA SER A 299 -17.45 -8.44 4.59
C SER A 299 -16.22 -7.54 4.67
N LYS A 300 -16.04 -6.79 5.78
CA LYS A 300 -14.80 -6.04 6.05
C LYS A 300 -13.62 -6.98 6.33
N LYS A 301 -13.87 -8.13 6.97
CA LYS A 301 -12.83 -9.12 7.33
C LYS A 301 -12.35 -9.99 6.15
N ARG A 302 -13.15 -10.15 5.09
CA ARG A 302 -12.83 -11.04 3.95
C ARG A 302 -12.24 -10.34 2.71
N GLU A 303 -11.98 -9.03 2.77
CA GLU A 303 -11.38 -8.19 1.69
C GLU A 303 -12.00 -8.26 0.27
N ALA A 304 -12.99 -9.12 0.04
CA ALA A 304 -13.51 -9.43 -1.29
C ALA A 304 -15.05 -9.48 -1.26
N PHE A 305 -15.63 -8.28 -1.33
CA PHE A 305 -17.06 -8.01 -1.18
C PHE A 305 -17.97 -8.80 -2.16
N PHE A 306 -17.43 -9.22 -3.31
CA PHE A 306 -18.19 -9.87 -4.38
C PHE A 306 -18.01 -11.39 -4.46
N LEU A 307 -17.15 -12.02 -3.65
CA LEU A 307 -16.87 -13.47 -3.77
C LEU A 307 -18.10 -14.34 -3.49
N ASP A 308 -18.89 -13.99 -2.47
CA ASP A 308 -20.12 -14.74 -2.12
C ASP A 308 -21.13 -14.76 -3.31
N PHE A 309 -21.10 -13.77 -4.21
CA PHE A 309 -21.90 -13.75 -5.46
C PHE A 309 -21.21 -14.51 -6.59
N ALA A 310 -19.89 -14.35 -6.71
CA ALA A 310 -19.07 -15.02 -7.71
C ALA A 310 -19.20 -16.55 -7.61
N GLU A 311 -19.28 -17.10 -6.39
CA GLU A 311 -19.51 -18.54 -6.13
C GLU A 311 -20.81 -19.08 -6.75
N GLN A 312 -21.83 -18.24 -6.91
CA GLN A 312 -23.13 -18.65 -7.47
C GLN A 312 -23.18 -18.55 -9.01
N ILE A 313 -22.32 -17.72 -9.59
CA ILE A 313 -22.33 -17.38 -11.02
C ILE A 313 -21.27 -18.20 -11.78
N ILE A 314 -20.06 -18.27 -11.23
CA ILE A 314 -18.88 -18.78 -11.95
C ILE A 314 -18.93 -20.28 -12.27
N PRO A 315 -19.48 -21.18 -11.42
CA PRO A 315 -19.51 -22.61 -11.74
C PRO A 315 -20.21 -22.96 -13.06
N GLN A 316 -21.04 -22.06 -13.61
CA GLN A 316 -21.72 -22.27 -14.89
C GLN A 316 -20.91 -21.80 -16.10
N LEU A 317 -19.94 -20.90 -15.91
CA LEU A 317 -19.06 -20.42 -16.97
C LEU A 317 -17.99 -21.48 -17.27
N LYS A 318 -17.94 -21.93 -18.52
CA LYS A 318 -16.98 -22.96 -18.98
C LYS A 318 -15.81 -22.36 -19.74
N LYS A 319 -16.05 -21.25 -20.45
CA LYS A 319 -15.11 -20.61 -21.37
C LYS A 319 -14.80 -19.18 -20.94
N THR A 320 -15.83 -18.39 -20.65
CA THR A 320 -15.69 -17.00 -20.22
C THR A 320 -14.99 -16.91 -18.88
N LYS A 321 -13.98 -16.05 -18.78
CA LYS A 321 -13.23 -15.82 -17.53
C LYS A 321 -13.96 -14.82 -16.66
N ALA A 322 -13.77 -14.94 -15.35
CA ALA A 322 -14.38 -14.04 -14.38
C ALA A 322 -13.27 -13.29 -13.66
N TYR A 323 -13.35 -11.95 -13.69
CA TYR A 323 -12.55 -11.08 -12.86
C TYR A 323 -13.42 -10.50 -11.74
N VAL A 324 -12.81 -10.22 -10.60
CA VAL A 324 -13.46 -9.48 -9.52
C VAL A 324 -12.68 -8.23 -9.18
N THR A 325 -13.37 -7.10 -9.07
CA THR A 325 -12.75 -5.81 -8.73
C THR A 325 -13.43 -5.21 -7.52
N GLY A 326 -12.65 -4.86 -6.50
CA GLY A 326 -13.11 -4.09 -5.33
C GLY A 326 -12.67 -4.69 -4.00
N GLY A 327 -12.17 -3.83 -3.11
CA GLY A 327 -11.83 -4.20 -1.73
C GLY A 327 -10.46 -4.85 -1.52
N LEU A 328 -9.91 -5.55 -2.51
CA LEU A 328 -8.65 -6.31 -2.38
C LEU A 328 -7.44 -5.41 -2.08
N ARG A 329 -6.69 -5.71 -1.01
CA ARG A 329 -5.48 -4.98 -0.60
C ARG A 329 -4.29 -5.88 -0.34
N THR A 330 -4.50 -7.13 0.07
CA THR A 330 -3.42 -8.06 0.45
C THR A 330 -3.25 -9.19 -0.57
N ALA A 331 -2.02 -9.70 -0.71
CA ALA A 331 -1.72 -10.86 -1.55
C ALA A 331 -2.54 -12.08 -1.11
N ALA A 332 -2.67 -12.30 0.21
CA ALA A 332 -3.45 -13.40 0.78
C ALA A 332 -4.91 -13.37 0.31
N ALA A 333 -5.59 -12.22 0.40
CA ALA A 333 -6.97 -12.07 -0.07
C ALA A 333 -7.09 -12.27 -1.59
N MET A 334 -6.11 -11.81 -2.37
CA MET A 334 -6.11 -11.98 -3.82
C MET A 334 -5.90 -13.44 -4.23
N VAL A 335 -5.00 -14.18 -3.56
CA VAL A 335 -4.78 -15.61 -3.78
C VAL A 335 -6.03 -16.39 -3.39
N GLN A 336 -6.63 -16.09 -2.23
CA GLN A 336 -7.88 -16.72 -1.80
C GLN A 336 -9.01 -16.48 -2.80
N ALA A 337 -9.13 -15.26 -3.33
CA ALA A 337 -10.14 -14.94 -4.34
C ALA A 337 -9.99 -15.80 -5.62
N LEU A 338 -8.77 -16.20 -5.99
CA LEU A 338 -8.53 -17.07 -7.15
C LEU A 338 -9.05 -18.51 -6.98
N GLU A 339 -9.47 -18.92 -5.78
CA GLU A 339 -10.19 -20.18 -5.58
C GLU A 339 -11.59 -20.13 -6.20
N THR A 340 -12.16 -18.92 -6.34
CA THR A 340 -13.50 -18.69 -6.90
C THR A 340 -13.45 -18.07 -8.29
N VAL A 341 -12.58 -17.07 -8.51
CA VAL A 341 -12.49 -16.30 -9.76
C VAL A 341 -11.24 -16.63 -10.55
N HIS A 342 -11.21 -16.23 -11.82
CA HIS A 342 -10.09 -16.48 -12.70
C HIS A 342 -9.03 -15.38 -12.65
N GLY A 343 -9.41 -14.16 -12.30
CA GLY A 343 -8.50 -13.01 -12.22
C GLY A 343 -8.95 -11.93 -11.24
N ILE A 344 -8.02 -11.03 -10.93
CA ILE A 344 -8.14 -10.02 -9.88
C ILE A 344 -8.00 -8.62 -10.47
N GLY A 345 -9.01 -7.78 -10.26
CA GLY A 345 -8.98 -6.38 -10.66
C GLY A 345 -8.57 -5.44 -9.54
N LEU A 346 -7.64 -4.53 -9.85
CA LEU A 346 -7.16 -3.48 -8.95
C LEU A 346 -7.40 -2.10 -9.55
N ALA A 347 -7.96 -1.17 -8.76
CA ALA A 347 -8.22 0.20 -9.16
C ALA A 347 -7.41 1.19 -8.29
N ARG A 348 -8.03 1.83 -7.28
CA ARG A 348 -7.39 2.84 -6.41
C ARG A 348 -6.01 2.45 -5.85
N PRO A 349 -5.74 1.21 -5.38
CA PRO A 349 -4.42 0.85 -4.88
C PRO A 349 -3.28 1.08 -5.89
N VAL A 350 -3.55 0.86 -7.18
CA VAL A 350 -2.53 0.96 -8.24
C VAL A 350 -2.37 2.39 -8.76
N CYS A 351 -3.08 3.36 -8.18
CA CYS A 351 -2.77 4.77 -8.30
C CYS A 351 -1.74 5.24 -7.26
N ASN A 352 -1.60 4.52 -6.13
CA ASN A 352 -0.57 4.81 -5.13
C ASN A 352 0.73 4.06 -5.42
N GLU A 353 0.65 2.91 -6.10
CA GLU A 353 1.81 2.10 -6.48
C GLU A 353 1.55 1.39 -7.82
N PHE A 354 2.01 2.00 -8.90
CA PHE A 354 1.70 1.57 -10.29
C PHE A 354 2.31 0.22 -10.67
N ASP A 355 3.39 -0.20 -9.99
CA ASP A 355 4.08 -1.48 -10.15
C ASP A 355 3.73 -2.50 -9.07
N LEU A 356 2.63 -2.28 -8.33
CA LEU A 356 2.16 -3.17 -7.27
C LEU A 356 1.99 -4.64 -7.72
N PRO A 357 1.37 -4.96 -8.88
CA PRO A 357 1.26 -6.36 -9.32
C PRO A 357 2.61 -7.06 -9.47
N LYS A 358 3.58 -6.38 -10.10
CA LYS A 358 4.93 -6.90 -10.27
C LYS A 358 5.62 -7.14 -8.93
N LYS A 359 5.51 -6.20 -7.99
CA LYS A 359 6.08 -6.35 -6.63
C LYS A 359 5.44 -7.48 -5.84
N LEU A 360 4.11 -7.66 -5.94
CA LEU A 360 3.39 -8.77 -5.31
C LEU A 360 3.86 -10.11 -5.88
N ILE A 361 3.93 -10.24 -7.21
CA ILE A 361 4.40 -11.46 -7.89
C ILE A 361 5.84 -11.80 -7.49
N ASN A 362 6.71 -10.79 -7.37
CA ASN A 362 8.11 -10.98 -6.99
C ASN A 362 8.31 -11.22 -5.48
N GLY A 363 7.25 -11.15 -4.67
CA GLY A 363 7.33 -11.23 -3.20
C GLY A 363 8.05 -10.05 -2.56
N GLU A 364 8.22 -8.93 -3.27
CA GLU A 364 8.83 -7.70 -2.73
C GLU A 364 7.92 -7.00 -1.72
N VAL A 365 6.61 -7.20 -1.84
CA VAL A 365 5.57 -6.68 -0.94
C VAL A 365 4.47 -7.73 -0.80
N GLN A 366 3.72 -7.69 0.31
CA GLN A 366 2.58 -8.59 0.58
C GLN A 366 1.23 -7.87 0.50
N SER A 367 1.22 -6.54 0.34
CA SER A 367 0.00 -5.74 0.33
C SER A 367 0.22 -4.36 -0.28
N ALA A 368 -0.88 -3.69 -0.62
CA ALA A 368 -0.89 -2.32 -1.08
C ALA A 368 -0.45 -1.32 0.01
N ILE A 369 -0.05 -0.12 -0.41
CA ILE A 369 0.22 1.02 0.47
C ILE A 369 -1.07 1.41 1.23
N GLN A 370 -0.96 1.62 2.54
CA GLN A 370 -2.04 2.11 3.39
C GLN A 370 -1.89 3.61 3.60
N THR A 371 -2.79 4.39 2.99
CA THR A 371 -2.78 5.85 3.10
C THR A 371 -3.38 6.34 4.42
N LEU A 372 -3.07 7.59 4.80
CA LEU A 372 -3.60 8.25 6.00
C LEU A 372 -5.08 8.68 5.88
N PHE A 373 -5.71 8.58 4.70
CA PHE A 373 -7.08 9.07 4.48
C PHE A 373 -8.18 8.05 4.81
N GLY A 374 -7.82 6.80 5.12
CA GLY A 374 -8.78 5.71 5.30
C GLY A 374 -9.48 5.32 3.99
N GLU A 375 -9.97 4.08 3.90
CA GLU A 375 -10.55 3.52 2.67
C GLU A 375 -12.06 3.74 2.57
N GLU A 376 -12.68 4.17 3.67
CA GLU A 376 -14.11 4.39 3.82
C GLU A 376 -14.61 5.69 3.17
N ASN A 377 -13.76 6.71 3.02
CA ASN A 377 -14.16 7.93 2.33
C ASN A 377 -13.96 7.78 0.81
N PHE A 378 -14.97 7.20 0.15
CA PHE A 378 -14.92 6.96 -1.30
C PHE A 378 -14.72 8.26 -2.09
N GLY A 379 -15.43 9.34 -1.76
CA GLY A 379 -15.32 10.62 -2.46
C GLY A 379 -13.89 11.18 -2.44
N LEU A 380 -13.28 11.20 -1.25
CA LEU A 380 -11.91 11.68 -1.06
C LEU A 380 -10.88 10.77 -1.75
N THR A 381 -10.97 9.45 -1.54
CA THR A 381 -10.02 8.49 -2.13
C THR A 381 -10.14 8.39 -3.65
N ASN A 382 -11.32 8.69 -4.22
CA ASN A 382 -11.53 8.78 -5.66
C ASN A 382 -10.84 10.02 -6.26
N VAL A 383 -11.02 11.19 -5.64
CA VAL A 383 -10.31 12.41 -6.06
C VAL A 383 -8.81 12.22 -5.93
N LEU A 384 -8.35 11.60 -4.84
CA LEU A 384 -6.95 11.26 -4.65
C LEU A 384 -6.40 10.37 -5.77
N ALA A 385 -7.08 9.26 -6.09
CA ALA A 385 -6.64 8.36 -7.15
C ALA A 385 -6.49 9.09 -8.49
N GLY A 386 -7.43 9.99 -8.80
CA GLY A 386 -7.35 10.88 -9.96
C GLY A 386 -6.16 11.84 -9.96
N THR A 387 -5.88 12.43 -8.81
CA THR A 387 -4.71 13.31 -8.63
C THR A 387 -3.40 12.55 -8.81
N GLN A 388 -3.29 11.32 -8.27
CA GLN A 388 -2.10 10.48 -8.49
C GLN A 388 -1.94 10.11 -9.97
N MET A 389 -3.02 9.78 -10.68
CA MET A 389 -2.99 9.56 -12.12
C MET A 389 -2.49 10.79 -12.88
N ARG A 390 -2.97 11.99 -12.52
CA ARG A 390 -2.51 13.24 -13.13
C ARG A 390 -1.02 13.49 -12.89
N LEU A 391 -0.53 13.26 -11.67
CA LEU A 391 0.90 13.38 -11.35
C LEU A 391 1.75 12.45 -12.21
N VAL A 392 1.40 11.18 -12.28
CA VAL A 392 2.14 10.20 -13.08
C VAL A 392 2.04 10.49 -14.58
N GLY A 393 0.88 10.98 -15.05
CA GLY A 393 0.73 11.48 -16.42
C GLY A 393 1.72 12.61 -16.74
N GLN A 394 1.97 13.49 -15.78
CA GLN A 394 2.98 14.56 -15.85
C GLN A 394 4.41 14.10 -15.57
N ASP A 395 4.65 12.78 -15.52
CA ASP A 395 5.94 12.15 -15.21
C ASP A 395 6.48 12.50 -13.81
N LYS A 396 5.60 12.66 -12.83
CA LYS A 396 5.96 12.90 -11.41
C LYS A 396 5.63 11.67 -10.56
N GLU A 397 6.41 11.46 -9.51
CA GLU A 397 6.09 10.44 -8.50
C GLU A 397 4.73 10.70 -7.83
N PRO A 398 3.94 9.65 -7.50
CA PRO A 398 2.78 9.78 -6.64
C PRO A 398 3.16 10.37 -5.28
N LEU A 399 2.23 11.10 -4.67
CA LEU A 399 2.38 11.56 -3.29
C LEU A 399 2.45 10.37 -2.34
N ASP A 400 3.46 10.35 -1.48
CA ASP A 400 3.60 9.35 -0.42
C ASP A 400 2.69 9.70 0.77
N LEU A 401 1.42 9.31 0.64
CA LEU A 401 0.37 9.61 1.61
C LEU A 401 0.36 8.70 2.83
N THR A 402 1.49 8.05 3.11
CA THR A 402 1.77 7.47 4.43
C THR A 402 2.50 8.47 5.32
N GLN A 403 2.84 9.67 4.81
CA GLN A 403 3.51 10.73 5.55
C GLN A 403 2.61 11.97 5.69
N GLU A 404 2.52 12.51 6.90
CA GLU A 404 1.66 13.67 7.22
C GLU A 404 1.97 14.89 6.33
N LYS A 405 3.25 15.12 6.03
CA LYS A 405 3.70 16.21 5.15
C LYS A 405 3.00 16.20 3.79
N TYR A 406 2.87 15.03 3.15
CA TYR A 406 2.25 14.93 1.82
C TYR A 406 0.73 14.94 1.91
N LYS A 407 0.15 14.47 3.02
CA LYS A 407 -1.27 14.63 3.33
C LYS A 407 -1.66 16.11 3.40
N ASP A 408 -0.91 16.93 4.14
CA ASP A 408 -1.16 18.37 4.24
C ASP A 408 -1.05 19.09 2.88
N VAL A 409 -0.07 18.68 2.06
CA VAL A 409 0.09 19.21 0.69
C VAL A 409 -1.12 18.88 -0.18
N PHE A 410 -1.62 17.64 -0.09
CA PHE A 410 -2.81 17.21 -0.82
C PHE A 410 -4.05 17.98 -0.37
N GLU A 411 -4.30 18.10 0.93
CA GLU A 411 -5.47 18.80 1.48
C GLU A 411 -5.50 20.28 1.08
N LYS A 412 -4.35 20.98 1.14
CA LYS A 412 -4.23 22.37 0.66
C LYS A 412 -4.49 22.50 -0.84
N SER A 413 -3.93 21.59 -1.63
CA SER A 413 -4.14 21.58 -3.09
C SER A 413 -5.61 21.29 -3.44
N MET A 414 -6.25 20.39 -2.69
CA MET A 414 -7.67 20.06 -2.83
C MET A 414 -8.58 21.26 -2.52
N GLN A 415 -8.29 22.02 -1.46
CA GLN A 415 -9.04 23.23 -1.12
C GLN A 415 -8.97 24.26 -2.27
N LYS A 416 -7.76 24.53 -2.77
CA LYS A 416 -7.56 25.45 -3.90
C LYS A 416 -8.30 24.99 -5.16
N TRP A 417 -8.22 23.69 -5.46
CA TRP A 417 -8.94 23.11 -6.60
C TRP A 417 -10.46 23.24 -6.44
N ALA A 418 -11.01 23.00 -5.25
CA ALA A 418 -12.43 23.17 -4.98
C ALA A 418 -12.89 24.63 -5.17
N GLU A 419 -12.11 25.60 -4.71
CA GLU A 419 -12.37 27.03 -4.93
C GLU A 419 -12.35 27.39 -6.43
N GLN A 420 -11.38 26.83 -7.19
CA GLN A 420 -11.29 27.05 -8.63
C GLN A 420 -12.47 26.44 -9.40
N MET A 421 -12.93 25.26 -8.99
CA MET A 421 -14.08 24.57 -9.60
C MET A 421 -15.40 25.25 -9.24
N ALA A 422 -15.54 25.80 -8.04
CA ALA A 422 -16.72 26.59 -7.65
C ALA A 422 -16.89 27.86 -8.52
N GLN A 423 -15.80 28.37 -9.09
CA GLN A 423 -15.78 29.54 -9.97
C GLN A 423 -15.79 29.16 -11.47
N ASN A 424 -15.90 27.88 -11.82
CA ASN A 424 -15.77 27.36 -13.19
C ASN A 424 -17.09 27.43 -13.98
N SER A 425 -17.74 28.60 -14.03
CA SER A 425 -19.02 28.77 -14.73
C SER A 425 -18.89 28.72 -16.25
N ASP A 426 -17.69 28.93 -16.80
CA ASP A 426 -17.40 28.84 -18.24
C ASP A 426 -17.01 27.42 -18.70
N LEU A 427 -16.94 26.47 -17.76
CA LEU A 427 -16.61 25.07 -17.99
C LEU A 427 -15.24 24.86 -18.66
N THR A 428 -14.29 25.79 -18.49
CA THR A 428 -12.95 25.68 -19.09
C THR A 428 -12.00 24.82 -18.26
N LYS A 429 -12.19 24.77 -16.94
CA LYS A 429 -11.39 23.95 -16.03
C LYS A 429 -11.96 22.54 -15.92
N PHE A 430 -11.09 21.53 -15.95
CA PHE A 430 -11.45 20.12 -15.87
C PHE A 430 -10.26 19.30 -15.33
N GLY A 431 -10.47 18.01 -15.12
CA GLY A 431 -9.45 17.11 -14.60
C GLY A 431 -9.47 16.98 -13.08
N TYR A 432 -8.38 16.44 -12.55
CA TYR A 432 -8.12 16.29 -11.12
C TYR A 432 -7.21 17.41 -10.60
N ILE A 433 -6.84 17.33 -9.31
CA ILE A 433 -6.11 18.37 -8.60
C ILE A 433 -4.69 18.53 -9.18
N ASP A 434 -4.29 19.79 -9.44
CA ASP A 434 -2.88 20.14 -9.61
C ASP A 434 -2.22 20.30 -8.25
N VAL A 435 -1.20 19.49 -7.96
CA VAL A 435 -0.49 19.53 -6.68
C VAL A 435 0.58 20.63 -6.72
N GLU A 436 0.50 21.55 -5.76
CA GLU A 436 1.44 22.66 -5.59
C GLU A 436 2.12 22.62 -4.22
N GLY A 437 3.17 23.41 -4.02
CA GLY A 437 3.81 23.57 -2.71
C GLY A 437 4.78 22.46 -2.31
N THR A 438 5.05 21.49 -3.19
CA THR A 438 6.15 20.53 -3.04
C THR A 438 6.81 20.26 -4.39
N LYS A 439 8.13 20.07 -4.39
CA LYS A 439 8.85 19.54 -5.55
C LYS A 439 8.67 18.02 -5.54
N LEU A 440 8.16 17.47 -6.63
CA LEU A 440 8.07 16.03 -6.86
C LEU A 440 9.15 15.64 -7.87
N GLU A 441 9.79 14.50 -7.61
CA GLU A 441 10.81 13.96 -8.51
C GLU A 441 10.14 13.27 -9.71
N PRO A 442 10.87 13.09 -10.83
CA PRO A 442 10.36 12.35 -11.98
C PRO A 442 9.93 10.93 -11.61
N TYR A 443 8.90 10.41 -12.26
CA TYR A 443 8.40 9.06 -11.98
C TYR A 443 9.47 8.00 -12.29
N GLY A 444 9.64 7.06 -11.35
CA GLY A 444 10.63 5.99 -11.43
C GLY A 444 12.04 6.46 -11.07
N THR A 445 12.18 7.65 -10.45
CA THR A 445 13.47 8.09 -9.92
C THR A 445 13.95 7.05 -8.91
N PRO A 446 15.06 6.35 -9.17
CA PRO A 446 15.53 5.31 -8.26
C PRO A 446 15.74 5.93 -6.89
N ILE A 447 15.12 5.34 -5.86
CA ILE A 447 15.43 5.76 -4.49
C ILE A 447 16.93 5.60 -4.31
N GLU A 448 17.59 6.67 -3.87
CA GLU A 448 19.02 6.68 -3.58
C GLU A 448 19.40 5.43 -2.77
N PRO A 449 20.42 4.64 -3.19
CA PRO A 449 20.78 3.40 -2.51
C PRO A 449 21.04 3.58 -1.00
N SER A 450 21.52 4.76 -0.59
CA SER A 450 21.69 5.19 0.80
C SER A 450 20.37 5.22 1.59
N LEU A 451 19.30 5.72 0.99
CA LEU A 451 17.97 5.71 1.58
C LEU A 451 17.34 4.32 1.52
N ARG A 452 17.58 3.57 0.44
CA ARG A 452 17.05 2.21 0.27
C ARG A 452 17.57 1.27 1.35
N VAL A 453 18.87 1.30 1.66
CA VAL A 453 19.42 0.44 2.72
C VAL A 453 18.84 0.78 4.08
N ARG A 454 18.69 2.08 4.43
CA ARG A 454 18.06 2.48 5.71
C ARG A 454 16.61 2.02 5.79
N ARG A 455 15.84 2.14 4.71
CA ARG A 455 14.46 1.64 4.64
C ARG A 455 14.39 0.12 4.82
N ALA A 456 15.30 -0.63 4.19
CA ALA A 456 15.39 -2.07 4.36
C ALA A 456 15.73 -2.46 5.81
N ILE A 457 16.58 -1.66 6.48
CA ILE A 457 16.88 -1.85 7.90
C ILE A 457 15.63 -1.63 8.74
N THR A 458 14.92 -0.50 8.58
CA THR A 458 13.69 -0.21 9.33
C THR A 458 12.59 -1.26 9.12
N ALA A 459 12.53 -1.89 7.93
CA ALA A 459 11.59 -2.95 7.61
C ALA A 459 12.04 -4.35 8.07
N ASN A 460 13.20 -4.46 8.73
CA ASN A 460 13.82 -5.72 9.14
C ASN A 460 14.03 -6.72 7.98
N ASP A 461 14.48 -6.27 6.81
CA ASP A 461 14.76 -7.11 5.64
C ASP A 461 16.29 -7.35 5.45
N PRO A 462 16.86 -8.41 6.06
CA PRO A 462 18.29 -8.68 5.98
C PRO A 462 18.76 -9.06 4.58
N LEU A 463 17.91 -9.67 3.75
CA LEU A 463 18.28 -10.10 2.40
C LEU A 463 18.42 -8.89 1.47
N LEU A 464 17.51 -7.93 1.58
CA LEU A 464 17.58 -6.69 0.81
C LEU A 464 18.77 -5.83 1.27
N VAL A 465 19.02 -5.72 2.58
CA VAL A 465 20.22 -5.04 3.11
C VAL A 465 21.49 -5.66 2.51
N LYS A 466 21.63 -6.99 2.57
CA LYS A 466 22.79 -7.71 2.01
C LYS A 466 22.94 -7.47 0.51
N ARG A 467 21.84 -7.48 -0.25
CA ARG A 467 21.84 -7.24 -1.70
C ARG A 467 22.26 -5.82 -2.06
N ILE A 468 21.76 -4.82 -1.33
CA ILE A 468 22.11 -3.42 -1.54
C ILE A 468 23.59 -3.19 -1.20
N LEU A 469 24.06 -3.67 -0.05
CA LEU A 469 25.45 -3.49 0.37
C LEU A 469 26.44 -4.25 -0.53
N LYS A 470 26.05 -5.40 -1.09
CA LYS A 470 26.85 -6.09 -2.12
C LYS A 470 27.04 -5.27 -3.38
N SER A 471 26.02 -4.51 -3.78
CA SER A 471 26.10 -3.64 -4.98
C SER A 471 26.69 -2.26 -4.67
N HIS A 472 26.62 -1.81 -3.43
CA HIS A 472 27.10 -0.50 -2.97
C HIS A 472 27.88 -0.62 -1.65
N PRO A 473 29.10 -1.18 -1.67
CA PRO A 473 29.86 -1.44 -0.43
C PRO A 473 30.18 -0.18 0.38
N GLY A 474 30.32 0.98 -0.28
CA GLY A 474 30.56 2.27 0.39
C GLY A 474 29.41 2.74 1.29
N LEU A 475 28.25 2.08 1.24
CA LEU A 475 27.09 2.36 2.09
C LEU A 475 27.05 1.48 3.35
N LEU A 476 28.12 0.75 3.67
CA LEU A 476 28.15 -0.10 4.87
C LEU A 476 27.80 0.68 6.13
N HIS A 477 28.44 1.83 6.36
CA HIS A 477 28.14 2.70 7.50
C HIS A 477 26.94 3.62 7.25
N ASN A 478 26.93 4.37 6.14
CA ASN A 478 25.79 5.21 5.69
C ASN A 478 25.14 6.05 6.82
N PRO A 479 25.87 6.99 7.43
CA PRO A 479 25.38 7.81 8.54
C PRO A 479 24.19 8.68 8.14
N ASP A 480 23.30 8.98 9.09
CA ASP A 480 22.14 9.84 8.85
C ASP A 480 22.50 11.32 8.99
N PRO A 481 22.53 12.11 7.91
CA PRO A 481 22.88 13.51 8.01
C PRO A 481 21.72 14.38 8.51
N SER A 482 20.52 13.82 8.74
CA SER A 482 19.38 14.60 9.20
C SER A 482 19.54 15.01 10.68
N PRO A 483 18.99 16.17 11.09
CA PRO A 483 19.06 16.62 12.48
C PRO A 483 18.48 15.61 13.50
N GLU A 484 17.47 14.85 13.09
CA GLU A 484 16.84 13.80 13.90
C GLU A 484 17.65 12.49 13.90
N GLY A 485 18.47 12.28 12.87
CA GLY A 485 19.21 11.05 12.64
C GLY A 485 20.53 10.92 13.41
N LEU A 486 21.07 12.02 13.94
CA LEU A 486 22.25 12.07 14.82
C LEU A 486 23.50 11.39 14.27
N SER A 487 23.67 11.35 12.95
CA SER A 487 24.73 10.60 12.26
C SER A 487 24.76 9.10 12.62
N ASN A 488 23.63 8.52 13.02
CA ASN A 488 23.53 7.08 13.28
C ASN A 488 23.82 6.30 11.99
N SER A 489 24.80 5.39 12.06
CA SER A 489 25.11 4.43 11.00
C SER A 489 24.03 3.34 10.85
N ASN A 490 24.13 2.51 9.83
CA ASN A 490 23.27 1.36 9.62
C ASN A 490 23.25 0.41 10.84
N LEU A 491 24.41 0.15 11.47
CA LEU A 491 24.47 -0.71 12.66
C LEU A 491 23.82 -0.05 13.87
N HIS A 492 23.97 1.27 14.06
CA HIS A 492 23.27 2.01 15.11
C HIS A 492 21.75 1.88 14.97
N LEU A 493 21.25 2.07 13.75
CA LEU A 493 19.82 1.94 13.45
C LEU A 493 19.32 0.52 13.71
N ALA A 494 19.99 -0.49 13.16
CA ALA A 494 19.61 -1.90 13.35
C ALA A 494 19.64 -2.31 14.84
N ALA A 495 20.65 -1.86 15.58
CA ALA A 495 20.82 -2.17 16.98
C ALA A 495 19.75 -1.48 17.86
N SER A 496 19.41 -0.23 17.58
CA SER A 496 18.34 0.49 18.30
C SER A 496 16.95 -0.11 18.08
N LEU A 497 16.73 -0.79 16.94
CA LEU A 497 15.47 -1.42 16.57
C LEU A 497 15.40 -2.91 16.96
N GLY A 498 16.49 -3.49 17.48
CA GLY A 498 16.53 -4.90 17.90
C GLY A 498 16.62 -5.89 16.73
N HIS A 499 17.05 -5.46 15.55
CA HIS A 499 17.07 -6.29 14.34
C HIS A 499 18.33 -7.17 14.25
N LEU A 500 18.36 -8.25 15.04
CA LEU A 500 19.48 -9.20 15.11
C LEU A 500 19.95 -9.73 13.74
N PRO A 501 19.07 -10.18 12.81
CA PRO A 501 19.52 -10.70 11.52
C PRO A 501 20.29 -9.68 10.68
N ILE A 502 19.93 -8.40 10.78
CA ILE A 502 20.64 -7.32 10.08
C ILE A 502 21.96 -7.01 10.76
N CYS A 503 22.02 -7.05 12.10
CA CYS A 503 23.27 -6.87 12.83
C CYS A 503 24.31 -7.93 12.41
N HIS A 504 23.91 -9.19 12.22
CA HIS A 504 24.76 -10.23 11.64
C HIS A 504 25.31 -9.83 10.27
N VAL A 505 24.43 -9.43 9.34
CA VAL A 505 24.82 -9.03 7.98
C VAL A 505 25.83 -7.89 8.00
N LEU A 506 25.62 -6.86 8.82
CA LEU A 506 26.49 -5.69 8.88
C LEU A 506 27.87 -6.02 9.48
N LEU A 507 27.92 -6.80 10.56
CA LEU A 507 29.19 -7.20 11.18
C LEU A 507 29.97 -8.19 10.32
N ASP A 508 29.31 -9.15 9.66
CA ASP A 508 29.98 -10.07 8.73
C ASP A 508 30.54 -9.35 7.49
N LEU A 509 30.05 -8.13 7.18
CA LEU A 509 30.60 -7.25 6.14
C LEU A 509 31.71 -6.30 6.66
N GLY A 510 32.10 -6.40 7.93
CA GLY A 510 33.19 -5.60 8.51
C GLY A 510 32.78 -4.19 8.94
N HIS A 511 31.53 -3.97 9.35
CA HIS A 511 31.06 -2.62 9.75
C HIS A 511 31.87 -2.01 10.91
N GLU A 512 32.45 -2.81 11.80
CA GLU A 512 33.21 -2.30 12.96
C GLU A 512 34.74 -2.42 12.78
N ASP A 513 35.22 -2.65 11.54
CA ASP A 513 36.65 -2.77 11.25
C ASP A 513 37.20 -1.46 10.64
N PRO A 514 38.35 -0.94 11.12
CA PRO A 514 39.16 -1.41 12.24
C PRO A 514 38.68 -0.92 13.63
N ASP A 515 37.80 0.07 13.65
CA ASP A 515 37.31 0.74 14.85
C ASP A 515 35.79 0.79 14.83
N PRO A 516 35.14 0.79 16.01
CA PRO A 516 33.69 0.86 16.09
C PRO A 516 33.18 2.20 15.57
N ALA A 517 32.07 2.16 14.82
CA ALA A 517 31.43 3.36 14.34
C ALA A 517 30.84 4.16 15.51
N LEU A 518 30.95 5.48 15.44
CA LEU A 518 30.42 6.40 16.46
C LEU A 518 29.44 7.38 15.83
N ASN A 519 28.33 7.63 16.51
CA ASN A 519 27.38 8.68 16.13
C ASN A 519 27.82 10.08 16.67
N GLU A 520 27.03 11.12 16.44
CA GLU A 520 27.34 12.50 16.90
C GLU A 520 27.55 12.62 18.42
N SER A 521 26.91 11.76 19.21
CA SER A 521 27.06 11.70 20.66
C SER A 521 28.19 10.77 21.11
N HIS A 522 29.03 10.30 20.18
CA HIS A 522 30.07 9.29 20.41
C HIS A 522 29.53 7.98 20.98
N GLN A 523 28.25 7.66 20.73
CA GLN A 523 27.67 6.40 21.17
C GLN A 523 28.03 5.29 20.19
N THR A 524 28.11 4.06 20.69
CA THR A 524 28.25 2.84 19.87
C THR A 524 26.88 2.19 19.65
N ALA A 525 26.79 1.29 18.67
CA ALA A 525 25.59 0.49 18.45
C ALA A 525 25.19 -0.33 19.71
N LEU A 526 26.18 -0.83 20.46
CA LEU A 526 25.95 -1.54 21.73
C LEU A 526 25.26 -0.66 22.78
N MET A 527 25.64 0.62 22.90
CA MET A 527 24.98 1.54 23.83
C MET A 527 23.51 1.75 23.48
N LEU A 528 23.18 1.88 22.18
CA LEU A 528 21.80 2.06 21.73
C LEU A 528 20.96 0.78 21.97
N ALA A 529 21.50 -0.40 21.66
CA ALA A 529 20.84 -1.67 21.97
C ALA A 529 20.64 -1.87 23.48
N ALA A 530 21.65 -1.51 24.29
CA ALA A 530 21.59 -1.61 25.75
C ALA A 530 20.57 -0.65 26.35
N ALA A 531 20.48 0.58 25.86
CA ALA A 531 19.48 1.56 26.30
C ALA A 531 18.04 1.12 25.96
N ALA A 532 17.86 0.46 24.81
CA ALA A 532 16.56 -0.02 24.34
C ALA A 532 16.16 -1.39 24.91
N GLY A 533 17.08 -2.14 25.51
CA GLY A 533 16.80 -3.44 26.15
C GLY A 533 16.81 -4.64 25.20
N HIS A 534 17.47 -4.53 24.05
CA HIS A 534 17.50 -5.60 23.03
C HIS A 534 18.52 -6.69 23.38
N THR A 535 18.13 -7.60 24.28
CA THR A 535 18.99 -8.65 24.86
C THR A 535 19.77 -9.45 23.82
N ASP A 536 19.12 -9.94 22.75
CA ASP A 536 19.77 -10.80 21.75
C ASP A 536 20.83 -10.04 20.94
N VAL A 537 20.54 -8.77 20.60
CA VAL A 537 21.50 -7.90 19.91
C VAL A 537 22.68 -7.56 20.82
N VAL A 538 22.42 -7.27 22.09
CA VAL A 538 23.48 -7.01 23.09
C VAL A 538 24.39 -8.22 23.24
N HIS A 539 23.83 -9.42 23.40
CA HIS A 539 24.60 -10.65 23.50
C HIS A 539 25.52 -10.84 22.28
N PHE A 540 24.94 -10.74 21.09
CA PHE A 540 25.68 -10.89 19.83
C PHE A 540 26.80 -9.85 19.67
N LEU A 541 26.54 -8.58 19.97
CA LEU A 541 27.56 -7.52 19.92
C LEU A 541 28.66 -7.74 20.96
N CYS A 542 28.33 -8.17 22.18
CA CYS A 542 29.32 -8.49 23.21
C CYS A 542 30.24 -9.67 22.82
N GLU A 543 29.71 -10.69 22.16
CA GLU A 543 30.51 -11.81 21.64
C GLU A 543 31.49 -11.37 20.55
N ARG A 544 31.05 -10.50 19.62
CA ARG A 544 31.85 -10.07 18.46
C ARG A 544 32.80 -8.91 18.77
N THR A 545 32.39 -7.95 19.60
CA THR A 545 33.14 -6.71 19.88
C THR A 545 33.22 -6.38 21.38
N PRO A 546 33.72 -7.27 22.25
CA PRO A 546 33.74 -7.06 23.71
C PRO A 546 34.54 -5.81 24.15
N HIS A 547 35.48 -5.35 23.32
CA HIS A 547 36.28 -4.15 23.57
C HIS A 547 35.44 -2.86 23.60
N VAL A 548 34.23 -2.84 23.04
CA VAL A 548 33.37 -1.65 22.98
C VAL A 548 32.51 -1.45 24.24
N ILE A 549 32.40 -2.47 25.11
CA ILE A 549 31.55 -2.46 26.32
C ILE A 549 31.86 -1.25 27.21
N LEU A 550 33.14 -0.92 27.36
CA LEU A 550 33.63 0.16 28.22
C LEU A 550 33.88 1.49 27.49
N ARG A 551 33.60 1.54 26.19
CA ARG A 551 33.73 2.79 25.42
C ARG A 551 32.74 3.81 25.96
N ARG A 552 33.06 5.10 25.80
CA ARG A 552 32.34 6.20 26.43
C ARG A 552 31.77 7.16 25.41
N ASP A 553 30.54 7.60 25.66
CA ASP A 553 29.88 8.68 24.93
C ASP A 553 30.45 10.06 25.34
N VAL A 554 29.91 11.14 24.75
CA VAL A 554 30.31 12.52 25.09
C VAL A 554 30.07 12.90 26.56
N ARG A 555 29.19 12.19 27.26
CA ARG A 555 28.90 12.36 28.70
C ARG A 555 29.69 11.39 29.58
N TRP A 556 30.63 10.65 29.01
CA TRP A 556 31.44 9.63 29.68
C TRP A 556 30.67 8.40 30.15
N ARG A 557 29.50 8.15 29.58
CA ARG A 557 28.65 7.00 29.86
C ARG A 557 29.02 5.83 28.96
N ASP A 558 29.00 4.63 29.53
CA ASP A 558 29.20 3.37 28.81
C ASP A 558 27.91 2.55 28.71
N ALA A 559 27.96 1.42 28.01
CA ALA A 559 26.78 0.58 27.79
C ALA A 559 26.16 0.05 29.10
N ILE A 560 26.98 -0.15 30.14
CA ILE A 560 26.56 -0.60 31.47
C ILE A 560 25.70 0.48 32.13
N MET A 561 26.11 1.75 32.04
CA MET A 561 25.31 2.87 32.55
C MET A 561 24.00 3.04 31.79
N GLU A 562 24.00 2.88 30.46
CA GLU A 562 22.77 2.97 29.65
C GLU A 562 21.79 1.85 29.96
N ALA A 563 22.25 0.60 30.08
CA ALA A 563 21.42 -0.53 30.53
C ALA A 563 20.83 -0.28 31.93
N SER A 564 21.65 0.26 32.84
CA SER A 564 21.23 0.54 34.21
C SER A 564 20.20 1.66 34.30
N ARG A 565 20.32 2.67 33.43
CA ARG A 565 19.35 3.75 33.29
C ARG A 565 18.02 3.25 32.73
N GLY A 566 18.07 2.38 31.71
CA GLY A 566 16.88 1.79 31.09
C GLY A 566 16.18 0.71 31.92
N GLY A 567 16.86 0.17 32.95
CA GLY A 567 16.30 -0.88 33.82
C GLY A 567 16.45 -2.30 33.28
N HIS A 568 17.33 -2.49 32.28
CA HIS A 568 17.47 -3.74 31.54
C HIS A 568 18.44 -4.69 32.24
N ASP A 569 17.96 -5.40 33.26
CA ASP A 569 18.78 -6.27 34.11
C ASP A 569 19.48 -7.41 33.34
N THR A 570 18.77 -8.10 32.43
CA THR A 570 19.37 -9.17 31.62
C THR A 570 20.49 -8.65 30.72
N VAL A 571 20.30 -7.48 30.10
CA VAL A 571 21.32 -6.78 29.31
C VAL A 571 22.53 -6.45 30.20
N LEU A 572 22.30 -5.94 31.41
CA LEU A 572 23.36 -5.64 32.37
C LEU A 572 24.17 -6.90 32.74
N GLN A 573 23.50 -8.02 33.02
CA GLN A 573 24.16 -9.29 33.34
C GLN A 573 25.06 -9.77 32.19
N ILE A 574 24.58 -9.67 30.94
CA ILE A 574 25.38 -9.99 29.75
C ILE A 574 26.60 -9.07 29.67
N LEU A 575 26.42 -7.75 29.78
CA LEU A 575 27.53 -6.78 29.71
C LEU A 575 28.60 -7.06 30.78
N LEU A 576 28.19 -7.35 32.02
CA LEU A 576 29.11 -7.66 33.12
C LEU A 576 29.82 -9.01 32.96
N THR A 577 29.24 -9.94 32.19
CA THR A 577 29.83 -11.25 31.90
C THR A 577 30.93 -11.13 30.83
N TYR A 578 30.68 -10.34 29.79
CA TYR A 578 31.60 -10.21 28.64
C TYR A 578 32.64 -9.09 28.80
N VAL A 579 32.55 -8.26 29.84
CA VAL A 579 33.47 -7.13 30.04
C VAL A 579 34.92 -7.61 30.28
N PRO A 580 35.92 -7.18 29.48
CA PRO A 580 37.28 -7.71 29.58
C PRO A 580 38.01 -7.42 30.89
N SER A 581 37.69 -6.31 31.57
CA SER A 581 38.29 -5.92 32.85
C SER A 581 37.67 -6.62 34.06
N GLY A 582 36.65 -7.44 33.86
CA GLY A 582 35.83 -8.00 34.92
C GLY A 582 34.78 -7.03 35.49
N ALA A 583 33.72 -7.60 36.05
CA ALA A 583 32.53 -6.87 36.50
C ALA A 583 32.83 -5.82 37.58
N GLN A 584 33.74 -6.12 38.51
CA GLN A 584 34.03 -5.26 39.65
C GLN A 584 34.66 -3.92 39.26
N ASP A 585 35.58 -3.92 38.29
CA ASP A 585 36.19 -2.68 37.81
C ASP A 585 35.25 -1.91 36.88
N ALA A 586 34.39 -2.63 36.14
CA ALA A 586 33.41 -2.03 35.25
C ALA A 586 32.37 -1.18 36.03
N VAL A 587 31.82 -1.69 37.13
CA VAL A 587 30.79 -0.99 37.93
C VAL A 587 31.30 0.22 38.72
N ARG A 588 32.63 0.39 38.82
CA ARG A 588 33.27 1.54 39.48
C ARG A 588 33.42 2.76 38.57
N ARG A 589 33.19 2.60 37.27
CA ARG A 589 33.28 3.69 36.30
C ARG A 589 32.17 4.69 36.56
N ALA A 590 32.46 5.94 36.22
CA ALA A 590 31.52 7.06 36.36
C ALA A 590 31.47 7.91 35.09
N ASP A 591 30.36 8.62 34.93
CA ASP A 591 30.14 9.64 33.91
C ASP A 591 30.88 10.97 34.26
N LEU A 592 30.64 12.03 33.48
CA LEU A 592 31.26 13.34 33.68
C LEU A 592 30.94 13.96 35.04
N ASP A 593 29.78 13.63 35.61
CA ASP A 593 29.28 14.17 36.87
C ASP A 593 29.70 13.31 38.07
N GLY A 594 30.40 12.21 37.84
CA GLY A 594 30.79 11.25 38.86
C GLY A 594 29.71 10.22 39.21
N ASN A 595 28.62 10.15 38.45
CA ASN A 595 27.57 9.14 38.63
C ASN A 595 28.02 7.78 38.10
N THR A 596 27.88 6.75 38.92
CA THR A 596 28.10 5.35 38.53
C THR A 596 26.82 4.73 37.99
N ALA A 597 26.91 3.53 37.41
CA ALA A 597 25.75 2.72 37.02
C ALA A 597 24.70 2.59 38.16
N LEU A 598 25.16 2.53 39.42
CA LEU A 598 24.29 2.43 40.59
C LEU A 598 23.47 3.71 40.82
N HIS A 599 24.03 4.88 40.53
CA HIS A 599 23.30 6.15 40.60
C HIS A 599 22.17 6.18 39.58
N PHE A 600 22.43 5.76 38.33
CA PHE A 600 21.42 5.68 37.28
C PHE A 600 20.30 4.69 37.63
N ALA A 601 20.66 3.51 38.14
CA ALA A 601 19.69 2.50 38.55
C ALA A 601 18.77 3.01 39.67
N SER A 602 19.34 3.68 40.67
CA SER A 602 18.60 4.26 41.80
C SER A 602 17.70 5.43 41.37
N GLY A 603 18.25 6.30 40.52
CA GLY A 603 17.58 7.45 39.91
C GLY A 603 16.35 7.11 39.05
N ASN A 604 16.24 5.87 38.58
CA ASN A 604 15.11 5.39 37.80
C ASN A 604 14.29 4.32 38.55
N GLY A 605 14.67 3.97 39.78
CA GLY A 605 13.94 2.98 40.60
C GLY A 605 14.09 1.52 40.14
N ASN A 606 15.18 1.18 39.45
CA ASN A 606 15.38 -0.13 38.83
C ASN A 606 15.91 -1.17 39.84
N LEU A 607 14.99 -1.82 40.58
CA LEU A 607 15.33 -2.69 41.72
C LEU A 607 16.25 -3.88 41.36
N LEU A 608 15.96 -4.60 40.27
CA LEU A 608 16.77 -5.75 39.84
C LEU A 608 18.20 -5.32 39.49
N VAL A 609 18.33 -4.23 38.75
CA VAL A 609 19.61 -3.63 38.38
C VAL A 609 20.43 -3.24 39.61
N LEU A 610 19.81 -2.64 40.64
CA LEU A 610 20.48 -2.33 41.91
C LEU A 610 21.09 -3.58 42.56
N ARG A 611 20.34 -4.69 42.59
CA ARG A 611 20.81 -5.97 43.12
C ARG A 611 21.98 -6.51 42.33
N THR A 612 21.88 -6.51 41.00
CA THR A 612 22.93 -7.02 40.10
C THR A 612 24.22 -6.20 40.22
N LEU A 613 24.12 -4.86 40.26
CA LEU A 613 25.29 -3.99 40.42
C LEU A 613 25.98 -4.17 41.77
N LEU A 614 25.22 -4.29 42.86
CA LEU A 614 25.80 -4.54 44.19
C LEU A 614 26.44 -5.92 44.30
N ALA A 615 25.82 -6.94 43.69
CA ALA A 615 26.40 -8.28 43.59
C ALA A 615 27.72 -8.29 42.79
N ALA A 616 27.81 -7.45 41.75
CA ALA A 616 29.02 -7.23 40.96
C ALA A 616 30.10 -6.39 41.67
N GLY A 617 29.81 -5.84 42.86
CA GLY A 617 30.77 -5.12 43.68
C GLY A 617 30.72 -3.59 43.55
N ALA A 618 29.59 -3.03 43.11
CA ALA A 618 29.38 -1.58 43.11
C ALA A 618 29.46 -1.00 44.53
N ASP A 619 30.03 0.20 44.63
CA ASP A 619 30.16 0.92 45.91
C ASP A 619 28.93 1.80 46.13
N ALA A 620 28.12 1.44 47.14
CA ALA A 620 26.90 2.16 47.49
C ALA A 620 27.16 3.53 48.13
N GLU A 621 28.33 3.72 48.75
CA GLU A 621 28.73 4.95 49.42
C GLU A 621 29.51 5.89 48.50
N ARG A 622 29.72 5.48 47.24
CA ARG A 622 30.40 6.31 46.24
C ARG A 622 29.63 7.61 46.05
N ARG A 623 30.34 8.73 46.22
CA ARG A 623 29.80 10.07 46.01
C ARG A 623 30.19 10.61 44.64
N ASN A 624 29.24 11.25 43.98
CA ASN A 624 29.46 12.01 42.76
C ASN A 624 30.00 13.42 43.04
N MET A 625 30.10 14.28 42.02
CA MET A 625 30.64 15.63 42.16
C MET A 625 29.81 16.56 43.08
N TRP A 626 28.53 16.25 43.30
CA TRP A 626 27.67 16.98 44.24
C TRP A 626 27.62 16.34 45.63
N SER A 627 28.54 15.41 45.92
CA SER A 627 28.58 14.65 47.17
C SER A 627 27.35 13.77 47.41
N TRP A 628 26.58 13.44 46.38
CA TRP A 628 25.40 12.58 46.46
C TRP A 628 25.78 11.12 46.26
N THR A 629 25.18 10.23 47.03
CA THR A 629 25.30 8.77 46.84
C THR A 629 24.16 8.28 45.95
N ALA A 630 24.22 7.02 45.51
CA ALA A 630 23.12 6.41 44.76
C ALA A 630 21.79 6.46 45.55
N MET A 631 21.85 6.42 46.88
CA MET A 631 20.66 6.53 47.74
C MET A 631 20.03 7.93 47.67
N SER A 632 20.84 8.99 47.51
CA SER A 632 20.35 10.36 47.32
C SER A 632 19.60 10.54 45.99
N TYR A 633 19.83 9.68 45.01
CA TYR A 633 19.12 9.67 43.72
C TYR A 633 17.81 8.88 43.75
N SER A 634 17.49 8.16 44.83
CA SER A 634 16.36 7.22 44.84
C SER A 634 15.06 7.86 44.32
N ALA A 635 14.55 7.36 43.19
CA ALA A 635 13.34 7.89 42.58
C ALA A 635 12.09 7.71 43.47
N THR A 636 12.10 6.68 44.32
CA THR A 636 10.97 6.30 45.17
C THR A 636 11.44 5.86 46.55
N VAL A 637 10.55 5.97 47.54
CA VAL A 637 10.78 5.45 48.91
C VAL A 637 11.05 3.94 48.86
N GLN A 638 10.38 3.21 47.96
CA GLN A 638 10.60 1.78 47.79
C GLN A 638 12.02 1.48 47.32
N ALA A 639 12.54 2.20 46.33
CA ALA A 639 13.91 2.03 45.85
C ALA A 639 14.94 2.38 46.93
N GLU A 640 14.69 3.42 47.72
CA GLU A 640 15.55 3.81 48.83
C GLU A 640 15.60 2.72 49.91
N VAL A 641 14.43 2.23 50.36
CA VAL A 641 14.32 1.16 51.37
C VAL A 641 14.95 -0.14 50.86
N TYR A 642 14.72 -0.47 49.59
CA TYR A 642 15.29 -1.67 48.97
C TYR A 642 16.82 -1.58 48.87
N LEU A 643 17.34 -0.43 48.42
CA LEU A 643 18.78 -0.20 48.33
C LEU A 643 19.43 -0.28 49.73
N LYS A 644 18.82 0.34 50.75
CA LYS A 644 19.27 0.20 52.15
C LYS A 644 19.36 -1.27 52.58
N GLY A 645 18.31 -2.05 52.32
CA GLY A 645 18.28 -3.48 52.64
C GLY A 645 19.38 -4.28 51.93
N LEU A 646 19.60 -4.02 50.64
CA LEU A 646 20.66 -4.68 49.86
C LEU A 646 22.07 -4.33 50.37
N VAL A 647 22.32 -3.07 50.73
CA VAL A 647 23.62 -2.64 51.27
C VAL A 647 23.92 -3.38 52.57
N THR A 648 22.97 -3.43 53.50
CA THR A 648 23.13 -4.16 54.77
C THR A 648 23.42 -5.64 54.54
N GLU A 649 22.73 -6.29 53.60
CA GLU A 649 22.97 -7.70 53.28
C GLU A 649 24.35 -7.93 52.64
N VAL A 650 24.80 -7.04 51.76
CA VAL A 650 26.14 -7.12 51.16
C VAL A 650 27.24 -6.93 52.21
N GLU A 651 27.07 -6.00 53.13
CA GLU A 651 28.00 -5.79 54.25
C GLU A 651 28.08 -7.02 55.16
N ARG A 652 26.92 -7.61 55.50
CA ARG A 652 26.85 -8.85 56.28
C ARG A 652 27.60 -9.98 55.59
N ARG A 653 27.41 -10.17 54.28
CA ARG A 653 28.12 -11.19 53.49
C ARG A 653 29.64 -10.94 53.43
N LYS A 654 30.08 -9.69 53.35
CA LYS A 654 31.51 -9.33 53.39
C LYS A 654 32.14 -9.67 54.74
N MET A 655 31.45 -9.41 55.85
CA MET A 655 31.93 -9.80 57.19
C MET A 655 32.07 -11.33 57.30
N VAL A 656 31.04 -12.09 56.91
CA VAL A 656 31.08 -13.55 56.95
C VAL A 656 32.21 -14.12 56.06
N ARG A 657 32.41 -13.59 54.84
CA ARG A 657 33.54 -14.03 53.99
C ARG A 657 34.89 -13.73 54.63
N ARG A 658 35.04 -12.58 55.27
CA ARG A 658 36.28 -12.20 55.96
C ARG A 658 36.56 -13.12 57.14
N GLU A 659 35.55 -13.44 57.95
CA GLU A 659 35.67 -14.41 59.05
C GLU A 659 36.06 -15.80 58.53
N VAL A 660 35.46 -16.26 57.43
CA VAL A 660 35.82 -17.54 56.79
C VAL A 660 37.25 -17.53 56.23
N GLU A 661 37.72 -16.43 55.64
CA GLU A 661 39.11 -16.29 55.17
C GLU A 661 40.12 -16.23 56.32
N GLU A 662 39.78 -15.55 57.42
CA GLU A 662 40.60 -15.50 58.63
C GLU A 662 40.69 -16.88 59.30
N LEU A 663 39.59 -17.65 59.32
CA LEU A 663 39.56 -19.05 59.77
C LEU A 663 40.38 -19.97 58.84
N LYS A 664 40.31 -19.79 57.51
CA LYS A 664 41.12 -20.56 56.54
C LYS A 664 42.62 -20.27 56.67
N LYS A 665 43.02 -19.07 57.07
CA LYS A 665 44.42 -18.70 57.35
C LYS A 665 44.94 -19.23 58.69
N ALA A 666 44.06 -19.57 59.63
CA ALA A 666 44.42 -19.93 61.01
C ALA A 666 44.66 -21.44 61.28
N GLY A 667 44.35 -22.35 60.35
CA GLY A 667 44.68 -23.78 60.53
C GLY A 667 44.01 -24.73 59.53
N GLY A 668 44.77 -25.66 58.97
CA GLY A 668 44.30 -26.58 57.93
C GLY A 668 43.34 -27.64 58.46
N VAL A 669 42.08 -27.60 58.02
CA VAL A 669 41.12 -28.72 58.03
C VAL A 669 40.20 -28.59 56.80
N ARG A 670 39.95 -29.70 56.10
CA ARG A 670 38.93 -29.81 55.03
C ARG A 670 37.55 -29.57 55.63
N VAL A 671 36.83 -28.56 55.13
CA VAL A 671 35.40 -28.42 55.34
C VAL A 671 34.70 -29.08 54.15
N VAL A 672 33.87 -30.09 54.43
CA VAL A 672 32.98 -30.73 53.46
C VAL A 672 31.85 -29.74 53.17
N GLU A 673 31.57 -29.49 51.88
CA GLU A 673 30.37 -28.78 51.45
C GLU A 673 29.19 -29.73 51.70
N GLU A 674 28.44 -29.51 52.79
CA GLU A 674 27.09 -30.06 52.93
C GLU A 674 26.11 -29.01 52.41
N ASP A 675 25.35 -29.45 51.40
CA ASP A 675 24.26 -28.77 50.75
C ASP A 675 23.27 -28.18 51.78
N ILE A 676 23.15 -26.86 51.79
CA ILE A 676 21.97 -26.22 52.37
C ILE A 676 20.96 -26.12 51.23
N GLU A 677 20.02 -27.07 51.22
CA GLU A 677 18.79 -27.01 50.43
C GLU A 677 18.11 -25.65 50.66
N VAL A 678 17.89 -24.94 49.57
CA VAL A 678 16.99 -23.79 49.50
C VAL A 678 15.64 -24.38 49.11
N GLU A 679 14.67 -24.38 50.03
CA GLU A 679 13.27 -24.58 49.67
C GLU A 679 12.83 -23.40 48.77
N ASP A 680 12.30 -23.75 47.60
CA ASP A 680 11.79 -22.87 46.52
C ASP A 680 10.63 -21.95 46.94
#